data_AF-A0AAD7A5L5-F1
#
_entry.id   AF-A0AAD7A5L5-F1
#
_cell.length_a   1.000
_cell.length_b   1.000
_cell.length_c   1.000
_cell.angle_alpha   90.00
_cell.angle_beta   90.00
_cell.angle_gamma   90.00
#
_symmetry.space_group_name_H-M   'P 1'
#
loop_
_entity.id
_entity.type
_entity.pdbx_description
1 polymer ?
#
loop_
_entity_poly.entity_id
_entity_poly.type
_entity_poly.pdbx_seq_one_letter_code
_entity_poly.pdbx_strand_id
1 'polypeptide(L)'
;MARPTLDGLGEELLVNLMTKVSLTCRQGDALFDAGRFDAAEAKYFQEAFEIVGSGLALPTTAGDPTGGVICDLYVGLNLWKRANLMGCCVGIAKCLRRKNDIEMALAWCDEVNVLYRCGFHQLPQPIYDWIDWTPDIPELTLLKSTALCVASEILAELGNSGTATTRRWNAHKTTKNLPMHHQTTLLHGVLNRALRNKMLELRHPDPHAPLGTGPLVPGLQVRGSWARLNVAKMGGVTDGREAFACFIWNSHLYVAGGRTSSTGPFHRDMWKLNLNAPEQWHRLPGYPVTLGASGRFIGWTMLVRESNSTVLLFTGRPTIDVFDLTSETWSSAPLHTTYTPTAADVEAGITDGWPWPGKVSCDATVMFSASQNTVYVFGGSHARSIMGCDLFMALDLATLRWRRLSGSVRAPRVANNGCPSPRKNAGGWASPDGARVYLLFGHFDREAASVYNELHGAGEAFGHEDFWSWGVKEEKWRRERIAGNPPCARTELAYVYNEKLQRAIVFGGYHPTLPTYVLNTTTGRDTQFNYSYFGDTFLYDVAPSPSPDHATPTSRAPKWAQVLTAGFPTYRCQAQFAVDSTTGKTYMFGGWTNNQYIPTHTQMMSRSFGDVWELRVDLPGGNFEGVDVEEEGRVARAGPWQRCWACAAAGPWKKCGGTCKGRVFFCGTACFREGWAEHKRAHKCRKA
;
A
#
# COMPACT_ATOMS: atom_id res chain seq x y z
N MET A 1 25.02 21.84 12.59
CA MET A 1 24.30 23.09 12.23
C MET A 1 23.85 23.74 13.52
N ALA A 2 24.32 24.96 13.79
CA ALA A 2 23.90 25.72 14.97
C ALA A 2 22.44 26.15 14.79
N ARG A 3 21.60 25.93 15.83
CA ARG A 3 20.22 26.42 15.86
C ARG A 3 20.25 27.95 16.04
N PRO A 4 19.43 28.72 15.33
CA PRO A 4 19.28 30.14 15.64
C PRO A 4 18.57 30.27 17.00
N THR A 5 19.18 30.97 17.96
CA THR A 5 18.54 31.30 19.23
C THR A 5 17.72 32.58 19.07
N LEU A 6 16.50 32.55 19.62
CA LEU A 6 15.50 33.63 19.60
C LEU A 6 15.79 34.67 20.71
N ASP A 7 17.02 35.13 20.85
CA ASP A 7 17.45 35.94 22.01
C ASP A 7 17.11 37.45 21.91
N GLY A 8 16.06 37.84 21.17
CA GLY A 8 15.77 39.25 20.86
C GLY A 8 14.33 39.73 21.08
N LEU A 9 13.40 38.86 21.48
CA LEU A 9 12.01 39.24 21.76
C LEU A 9 11.81 39.28 23.27
N GLY A 10 11.51 40.44 23.84
CA GLY A 10 11.33 40.61 25.29
C GLY A 10 10.27 39.65 25.84
N GLU A 11 10.55 39.04 26.99
CA GLU A 11 9.69 38.04 27.67
C GLU A 11 8.24 38.51 27.80
N GLU A 12 8.00 39.81 27.99
CA GLU A 12 6.66 40.38 28.15
C GLU A 12 5.85 40.41 26.84
N LEU A 13 6.52 40.55 25.68
CA LEU A 13 5.91 40.43 24.37
C LEU A 13 5.61 38.97 24.05
N LEU A 14 6.51 38.05 24.44
CA LEU A 14 6.34 36.61 24.33
C LEU A 14 5.20 36.10 25.21
N VAL A 15 5.10 36.56 26.45
CA VAL A 15 4.00 36.22 27.38
C VAL A 15 2.69 36.82 26.88
N ASN A 16 2.64 38.08 26.42
CA ASN A 16 1.44 38.66 25.81
C ASN A 16 1.05 37.98 24.49
N LEU A 17 2.02 37.53 23.67
CA LEU A 17 1.74 36.72 22.48
C LEU A 17 1.19 35.34 22.89
N MET A 18 1.78 34.68 23.88
CA MET A 18 1.34 33.36 24.36
C MET A 18 -0.02 33.41 25.07
N THR A 19 -0.36 34.51 25.75
CA THR A 19 -1.67 34.68 26.40
C THR A 19 -2.75 35.20 25.44
N LYS A 20 -2.41 36.01 24.43
CA LYS A 20 -3.36 36.40 23.35
C LYS A 20 -3.52 35.32 22.29
N VAL A 21 -2.54 34.44 22.09
CA VAL A 21 -2.67 33.20 21.31
C VAL A 21 -3.31 32.12 22.21
N SER A 22 -4.36 32.51 22.92
CA SER A 22 -5.42 31.59 23.28
C SER A 22 -5.93 31.00 21.96
N LEU A 23 -5.82 29.68 21.78
CA LEU A 23 -6.45 28.96 20.65
C LEU A 23 -7.84 29.57 20.44
N THR A 24 -8.08 30.15 19.26
CA THR A 24 -9.36 30.80 18.94
C THR A 24 -10.52 29.81 19.14
N CYS A 25 -10.21 28.52 18.94
CA CYS A 25 -11.12 27.38 19.01
C CYS A 25 -11.80 27.14 20.36
N ARG A 26 -11.41 27.85 21.44
CA ARG A 26 -12.00 27.65 22.79
C ARG A 26 -13.51 27.84 22.83
N GLN A 27 -14.06 28.74 22.01
CA GLN A 27 -15.52 28.91 21.92
C GLN A 27 -16.20 27.69 21.29
N GLY A 28 -15.61 27.13 20.24
CA GLY A 28 -16.07 25.89 19.63
C GLY A 28 -15.97 24.70 20.59
N ASP A 29 -14.85 24.61 21.33
CA ASP A 29 -14.65 23.55 22.33
C ASP A 29 -15.70 23.60 23.44
N ALA A 30 -15.99 24.80 23.97
CA ALA A 30 -17.05 24.98 24.99
C ALA A 30 -18.44 24.57 24.47
N LEU A 31 -18.75 24.86 23.20
CA LEU A 31 -20.00 24.44 22.56
C LEU A 31 -20.04 22.91 22.35
N PHE A 32 -18.92 22.32 21.95
CA PHE A 32 -18.81 20.87 21.78
C PHE A 32 -19.02 20.12 23.10
N ASP A 33 -18.36 20.59 24.17
CA ASP A 33 -18.49 20.01 25.52
C ASP A 33 -19.91 20.17 26.09
N ALA A 34 -20.61 21.25 25.70
CA ALA A 34 -22.03 21.45 25.99
C ALA A 34 -22.99 20.60 25.11
N GLY A 35 -22.47 19.73 24.24
CA GLY A 35 -23.26 18.88 23.34
C GLY A 35 -23.91 19.62 22.16
N ARG A 36 -23.52 20.88 21.90
CA ARG A 36 -24.08 21.72 20.84
C ARG A 36 -23.29 21.59 19.54
N PHE A 37 -23.27 20.40 18.95
CA PHE A 37 -22.36 20.04 17.85
C PHE A 37 -22.51 20.92 16.59
N ASP A 38 -23.73 21.28 16.17
CA ASP A 38 -23.92 22.15 14.99
C ASP A 38 -23.38 23.57 15.23
N ALA A 39 -23.58 24.10 16.43
CA ALA A 39 -23.07 25.43 16.79
C ALA A 39 -21.54 25.42 16.93
N ALA A 40 -20.98 24.34 17.49
CA ALA A 40 -19.53 24.14 17.58
C ALA A 40 -18.91 24.06 16.18
N GLU A 41 -19.47 23.22 15.31
CA GLU A 41 -19.05 23.07 13.92
C GLU A 41 -19.07 24.41 13.17
N ALA A 42 -20.18 25.14 13.22
CA ALA A 42 -20.30 26.46 12.60
C ALA A 42 -19.24 27.45 13.12
N LYS A 43 -18.96 27.42 14.43
CA LYS A 43 -17.94 28.27 15.05
C LYS A 43 -16.53 27.93 14.57
N TYR A 44 -16.18 26.65 14.54
CA TYR A 44 -14.87 26.23 14.02
C TYR A 44 -14.72 26.58 12.52
N PHE A 45 -15.78 26.44 11.72
CA PHE A 45 -15.78 26.85 10.32
C PHE A 45 -15.54 28.34 10.16
N GLN A 46 -16.25 29.17 10.93
CA GLN A 46 -16.07 30.61 10.92
C GLN A 46 -14.59 30.98 11.17
N GLU A 47 -13.99 30.41 12.22
CA GLU A 47 -12.59 30.68 12.57
C GLU A 47 -11.60 30.15 11.53
N ALA A 48 -11.88 28.99 10.94
CA ALA A 48 -11.06 28.46 9.85
C ALA A 48 -11.04 29.45 8.67
N PHE A 49 -12.20 29.98 8.29
CA PHE A 49 -12.32 30.97 7.21
C PHE A 49 -11.69 32.33 7.54
N GLU A 50 -11.65 32.73 8.82
CA GLU A 50 -10.88 33.90 9.24
C GLU A 50 -9.36 33.72 9.03
N ILE A 51 -8.86 32.48 9.07
CA ILE A 51 -7.44 32.16 8.85
C ILE A 51 -7.11 32.06 7.35
N VAL A 52 -7.92 31.34 6.57
CA VAL A 52 -7.62 31.02 5.15
C VAL A 52 -8.30 31.93 4.14
N GLY A 53 -9.29 32.71 4.55
CA GLY A 53 -10.19 33.46 3.67
C GLY A 53 -11.28 32.60 3.04
N SER A 54 -12.36 33.23 2.57
CA SER A 54 -13.54 32.54 2.00
C SER A 54 -13.31 31.92 0.62
N GLY A 55 -12.16 32.16 -0.01
CA GLY A 55 -11.85 31.68 -1.37
C GLY A 55 -11.34 30.24 -1.44
N LEU A 56 -10.92 29.65 -0.32
CA LEU A 56 -10.43 28.27 -0.29
C LEU A 56 -11.56 27.31 0.10
N ALA A 57 -11.80 26.30 -0.73
CA ALA A 57 -12.70 25.20 -0.38
C ALA A 57 -12.07 24.34 0.73
N LEU A 58 -12.78 24.18 1.85
CA LEU A 58 -12.38 23.35 2.97
C LEU A 58 -13.40 22.21 3.24
N PRO A 59 -12.94 20.98 3.51
CA PRO A 59 -11.57 20.51 3.35
C PRO A 59 -11.19 20.50 1.87
N THR A 60 -9.90 20.62 1.55
CA THR A 60 -9.50 20.61 0.13
C THR A 60 -9.74 19.21 -0.47
N THR A 61 -10.22 19.15 -1.70
CA THR A 61 -10.65 17.88 -2.31
C THR A 61 -9.51 17.17 -3.01
N ALA A 62 -9.47 15.84 -2.90
CA ALA A 62 -8.58 15.02 -3.73
C ALA A 62 -8.91 15.21 -5.22
N GLY A 63 -7.94 14.97 -6.11
CA GLY A 63 -8.17 14.98 -7.56
C GLY A 63 -8.20 16.37 -8.22
N ASP A 64 -8.63 17.41 -7.52
CA ASP A 64 -8.66 18.82 -7.99
C ASP A 64 -7.30 19.18 -8.63
N PRO A 65 -7.23 19.82 -9.82
CA PRO A 65 -5.99 20.26 -10.43
C PRO A 65 -5.10 21.13 -9.52
N THR A 66 -5.73 21.94 -8.67
CA THR A 66 -5.10 22.76 -7.63
C THR A 66 -4.92 22.01 -6.31
N GLY A 67 -5.53 20.82 -6.19
CA GLY A 67 -5.55 19.98 -5.02
C GLY A 67 -4.50 18.88 -5.03
N GLY A 68 -3.87 18.70 -3.87
CA GLY A 68 -2.89 17.68 -3.55
C GLY A 68 -2.58 17.77 -2.06
N VAL A 69 -1.45 17.20 -1.64
CA VAL A 69 -0.95 17.38 -0.27
C VAL A 69 -0.25 18.73 -0.10
N ILE A 70 0.31 19.31 -1.16
CA ILE A 70 0.97 20.62 -1.11
C ILE A 70 -0.05 21.68 -1.53
N CYS A 71 -0.29 22.65 -0.63
CA CYS A 71 -1.16 23.79 -0.85
C CYS A 71 -0.37 25.08 -0.57
N ASP A 72 -0.26 25.95 -1.57
CA ASP A 72 0.55 27.18 -1.48
C ASP A 72 0.08 28.09 -0.34
N LEU A 73 -1.23 28.18 -0.10
CA LEU A 73 -1.77 28.95 1.02
C LEU A 73 -1.26 28.40 2.36
N TYR A 74 -1.29 27.08 2.54
CA TYR A 74 -0.82 26.45 3.77
C TYR A 74 0.69 26.52 3.94
N VAL A 75 1.44 26.52 2.83
CA VAL A 75 2.88 26.81 2.77
C VAL A 75 3.17 28.28 3.05
N GLY A 76 2.19 29.18 3.01
CA GLY A 76 2.32 30.57 3.47
C GLY A 76 2.02 30.78 4.96
N LEU A 77 1.34 29.83 5.62
CA LEU A 77 0.92 30.00 7.02
C LEU A 77 2.11 29.91 7.98
N ASN A 78 2.18 30.83 8.95
CA ASN A 78 3.06 30.66 10.09
C ASN A 78 2.58 29.52 11.00
N LEU A 79 3.47 29.03 11.86
CA LEU A 79 3.20 27.84 12.66
C LEU A 79 2.00 27.99 13.64
N TRP A 80 1.75 29.19 14.15
CA TRP A 80 0.64 29.45 15.08
C TRP A 80 -0.72 29.49 14.37
N LYS A 81 -0.82 30.18 13.24
CA LYS A 81 -2.03 30.16 12.40
C LYS A 81 -2.35 28.73 11.94
N ARG A 82 -1.30 27.96 11.60
CA ARG A 82 -1.44 26.53 11.29
C ARG A 82 -1.99 25.73 12.47
N ALA A 83 -1.47 25.95 13.68
CA ALA A 83 -1.97 25.28 14.88
C ALA A 83 -3.45 25.59 15.13
N ASN A 84 -3.85 26.87 15.04
CA ASN A 84 -5.26 27.27 15.18
C ASN A 84 -6.16 26.60 14.13
N LEU A 85 -5.73 26.60 12.86
CA LEU A 85 -6.49 25.96 11.79
C LEU A 85 -6.59 24.45 11.98
N MET A 86 -5.50 23.77 12.38
CA MET A 86 -5.54 22.36 12.75
C MET A 86 -6.50 22.10 13.92
N GLY A 87 -6.58 23.02 14.89
CA GLY A 87 -7.55 23.01 15.98
C GLY A 87 -8.99 23.02 15.48
N CYS A 88 -9.31 23.94 14.56
CA CYS A 88 -10.61 24.02 13.91
C CYS A 88 -10.93 22.72 13.16
N CYS A 89 -10.01 22.19 12.35
CA CYS A 89 -10.19 20.95 11.61
C CYS A 89 -10.49 19.74 12.54
N VAL A 90 -9.75 19.62 13.65
CA VAL A 90 -9.99 18.57 14.65
C VAL A 90 -11.36 18.73 15.30
N GLY A 91 -11.75 19.96 15.65
CA GLY A 91 -13.06 20.27 16.21
C GLY A 91 -14.21 19.89 15.27
N ILE A 92 -14.12 20.29 14.00
CA ILE A 92 -15.08 19.95 12.95
C ILE A 92 -15.18 18.43 12.77
N ALA A 93 -14.03 17.73 12.67
CA ALA A 93 -14.01 16.27 12.54
C ALA A 93 -14.72 15.55 13.70
N LYS A 94 -14.53 16.03 14.94
CA LYS A 94 -15.22 15.49 16.12
C LYS A 94 -16.72 15.76 16.07
N CYS A 95 -17.16 16.95 15.67
CA CYS A 95 -18.58 17.28 15.50
C CYS A 95 -19.24 16.37 14.47
N LEU A 96 -18.62 16.23 13.29
CA LEU A 96 -19.12 15.39 12.20
C LEU A 96 -19.21 13.92 12.59
N ARG A 97 -18.21 13.39 13.32
CA ARG A 97 -18.28 12.02 13.87
C ARG A 97 -19.45 11.85 14.83
N ARG A 98 -19.75 12.84 15.69
CA ARG A 98 -20.92 12.81 16.59
C ARG A 98 -22.24 12.87 15.83
N LYS A 99 -22.25 13.52 14.66
CA LYS A 99 -23.37 13.58 13.71
C LYS A 99 -23.44 12.38 12.76
N ASN A 100 -22.53 11.41 12.91
CA ASN A 100 -22.40 10.23 12.05
C ASN A 100 -22.06 10.53 10.58
N ASP A 101 -21.49 11.71 10.29
CA ASP A 101 -20.90 12.02 8.97
C ASP A 101 -19.42 11.58 8.94
N ILE A 102 -19.25 10.27 8.81
CA ILE A 102 -17.97 9.57 8.89
C ILE A 102 -17.02 9.98 7.76
N GLU A 103 -17.53 10.12 6.53
CA GLU A 103 -16.71 10.47 5.37
C GLU A 103 -16.12 11.86 5.52
N MET A 104 -16.93 12.85 5.90
CA MET A 104 -16.43 14.20 6.12
C MET A 104 -15.52 14.27 7.35
N ALA A 105 -15.82 13.54 8.43
CA ALA A 105 -14.95 13.50 9.60
C ALA A 105 -13.53 13.01 9.24
N LEU A 106 -13.40 12.00 8.37
CA LEU A 106 -12.11 11.53 7.86
C LEU A 106 -11.42 12.58 6.97
N ALA A 107 -12.16 13.25 6.09
CA ALA A 107 -11.62 14.30 5.24
C ALA A 107 -11.00 15.44 6.07
N TRP A 108 -11.66 15.86 7.15
CA TRP A 108 -11.13 16.87 8.08
C TRP A 108 -9.93 16.37 8.89
N CYS A 109 -9.88 15.09 9.25
CA CYS A 109 -8.68 14.51 9.87
C CYS A 109 -7.49 14.49 8.89
N ASP A 110 -7.72 14.22 7.60
CA ASP A 110 -6.68 14.29 6.57
C ASP A 110 -6.23 15.73 6.31
N GLU A 111 -7.14 16.71 6.39
CA GLU A 111 -6.79 18.14 6.28
C GLU A 111 -5.74 18.55 7.32
N VAL A 112 -5.85 18.04 8.56
CA VAL A 112 -4.83 18.26 9.61
C VAL A 112 -3.46 17.70 9.20
N ASN A 113 -3.43 16.53 8.57
CA ASN A 113 -2.20 15.93 8.08
C ASN A 113 -1.61 16.74 6.92
N VAL A 114 -2.45 17.27 6.01
CA VAL A 114 -2.01 18.15 4.93
C VAL A 114 -1.44 19.47 5.45
N LEU A 115 -2.09 20.10 6.42
CA LEU A 115 -1.58 21.30 7.09
C LEU A 115 -0.21 21.05 7.72
N TYR A 116 -0.05 19.94 8.43
CA TYR A 116 1.22 19.54 9.01
C TYR A 116 2.29 19.31 7.93
N ARG A 117 1.98 18.58 6.87
CA ARG A 117 2.90 18.30 5.76
C ARG A 117 3.31 19.56 4.99
N CYS A 118 2.40 20.53 4.80
CA CYS A 118 2.77 21.82 4.21
C CYS A 118 3.82 22.54 5.07
N GLY A 119 3.76 22.43 6.40
CA GLY A 119 4.81 22.95 7.27
C GLY A 119 6.15 22.23 7.14
N PHE A 120 6.14 20.92 6.94
CA PHE A 120 7.34 20.15 6.63
C PHE A 120 7.98 20.62 5.31
N HIS A 121 7.15 20.95 4.32
CA HIS A 121 7.61 21.41 3.01
C HIS A 121 8.05 22.88 2.98
N GLN A 122 7.77 23.67 4.03
CA GLN A 122 8.31 25.03 4.20
C GLN A 122 9.78 25.06 4.62
N LEU A 123 10.37 23.91 4.97
CA LEU A 123 11.76 23.87 5.43
C LEU A 123 12.72 24.42 4.35
N PRO A 124 13.66 25.32 4.70
CA PRO A 124 14.61 25.87 3.73
C PRO A 124 15.45 24.80 3.03
N GLN A 125 15.73 23.72 3.74
CA GLN A 125 16.38 22.54 3.21
C GLN A 125 15.40 21.36 3.27
N PRO A 126 15.03 20.77 2.12
CA PRO A 126 14.23 19.55 2.09
C PRO A 126 14.92 18.41 2.86
N ILE A 127 14.15 17.72 3.68
CA ILE A 127 14.58 16.54 4.42
C ILE A 127 13.74 15.33 3.99
N TYR A 128 14.27 14.13 4.18
CA TYR A 128 13.56 12.91 3.86
C TYR A 128 12.42 12.63 4.84
N ASP A 129 11.39 11.93 4.37
CA ASP A 129 10.22 11.58 5.19
C ASP A 129 10.52 10.67 6.40
N TRP A 130 11.70 10.02 6.42
CA TRP A 130 12.17 9.24 7.57
C TRP A 130 12.90 10.08 8.62
N ILE A 131 13.09 11.37 8.39
CA ILE A 131 13.65 12.31 9.36
C ILE A 131 12.49 12.91 10.14
N ASP A 132 12.51 12.73 11.47
CA ASP A 132 11.51 13.31 12.35
C ASP A 132 11.56 14.84 12.26
N TRP A 133 10.43 15.44 11.88
CA TRP A 133 10.22 16.88 11.93
C TRP A 133 9.15 17.20 12.94
N THR A 134 9.53 17.91 14.01
CA THR A 134 8.61 18.41 15.02
C THR A 134 8.93 19.87 15.29
N PRO A 135 8.09 20.82 14.83
CA PRO A 135 8.18 22.20 15.28
C PRO A 135 8.08 22.29 16.80
N ASP A 136 8.79 23.24 17.40
CA ASP A 136 8.80 23.44 18.85
C ASP A 136 7.53 24.15 19.36
N ILE A 137 6.38 23.55 19.05
CA ILE A 137 5.03 24.01 19.41
C ILE A 137 4.23 22.78 19.87
N PRO A 138 4.10 22.55 21.18
CA PRO A 138 3.37 21.42 21.75
C PRO A 138 1.95 21.23 21.19
N GLU A 139 1.26 22.31 20.88
CA GLU A 139 -0.09 22.32 20.35
C GLU A 139 -0.17 21.63 18.98
N LEU A 140 0.80 21.86 18.09
CA LEU A 140 0.84 21.19 16.78
C LEU A 140 0.98 19.69 16.93
N THR A 141 1.82 19.24 17.88
CA THR A 141 2.00 17.82 18.19
C THR A 141 0.71 17.20 18.75
N LEU A 142 0.05 17.89 19.68
CA LEU A 142 -1.21 17.46 20.27
C LEU A 142 -2.30 17.33 19.20
N LEU A 143 -2.45 18.34 18.34
CA LEU A 143 -3.49 18.38 17.31
C LEU A 143 -3.27 17.32 16.23
N LYS A 144 -2.03 17.14 15.76
CA LYS A 144 -1.69 16.03 14.84
C LYS A 144 -2.00 14.68 15.46
N SER A 145 -1.57 14.46 16.71
CA SER A 145 -1.80 13.19 17.41
C SER A 145 -3.29 12.94 17.62
N THR A 146 -4.07 13.99 17.92
CA THR A 146 -5.52 13.92 18.08
C THR A 146 -6.21 13.54 16.77
N ALA A 147 -5.88 14.19 15.65
CA ALA A 147 -6.45 13.85 14.35
C ALA A 147 -6.14 12.41 13.94
N LEU A 148 -4.90 11.95 14.12
CA LEU A 148 -4.52 10.55 13.86
C LEU A 148 -5.29 9.57 14.75
N CYS A 149 -5.52 9.90 16.01
CA CYS A 149 -6.28 9.07 16.94
C CYS A 149 -7.78 9.05 16.61
N VAL A 150 -8.38 10.18 16.24
CA VAL A 150 -9.78 10.26 15.81
C VAL A 150 -9.99 9.46 14.52
N ALA A 151 -9.11 9.64 13.52
CA ALA A 151 -9.16 8.86 12.29
C ALA A 151 -8.97 7.36 12.54
N SER A 152 -8.06 6.99 13.46
CA SER A 152 -7.84 5.60 13.87
C SER A 152 -9.12 4.95 14.39
N GLU A 153 -9.87 5.66 15.23
CA GLU A 153 -11.13 5.14 15.80
C GLU A 153 -12.21 5.00 14.73
N ILE A 154 -12.38 6.00 13.87
CA ILE A 154 -13.33 5.95 12.76
C ILE A 154 -13.01 4.75 11.83
N LEU A 155 -11.74 4.58 11.48
CA LEU A 155 -11.31 3.47 10.61
C LEU A 155 -11.49 2.10 11.28
N ALA A 156 -11.32 2.01 12.60
CA ALA A 156 -11.61 0.80 13.36
C ALA A 156 -13.12 0.48 13.34
N GLU A 157 -13.99 1.49 13.47
CA GLU A 157 -15.44 1.36 13.34
C GLU A 157 -15.83 0.87 11.93
N LEU A 158 -15.11 1.30 10.89
CA LEU A 158 -15.26 0.82 9.51
C LEU A 158 -14.63 -0.57 9.27
N GLY A 159 -14.01 -1.22 10.25
CA GLY A 159 -13.35 -2.52 10.08
C GLY A 159 -11.99 -2.46 9.36
N ASN A 160 -11.46 -1.26 9.08
CA ASN A 160 -10.13 -1.08 8.52
C ASN A 160 -9.06 -1.10 9.63
N SER A 161 -8.86 -2.28 10.21
CA SER A 161 -7.90 -2.52 11.29
C SER A 161 -6.46 -2.12 10.92
N GLY A 162 -6.03 -2.31 9.68
CA GLY A 162 -4.66 -1.99 9.24
C GLY A 162 -4.38 -0.50 9.35
N THR A 163 -5.19 0.32 8.67
CA THR A 163 -5.02 1.78 8.70
C THR A 163 -5.32 2.34 10.08
N ALA A 164 -6.31 1.79 10.79
CA ALA A 164 -6.58 2.18 12.16
C ALA A 164 -5.34 2.00 13.06
N THR A 165 -4.69 0.83 13.02
CA THR A 165 -3.48 0.53 13.79
C THR A 165 -2.31 1.40 13.37
N THR A 166 -2.08 1.60 12.06
CA THR A 166 -1.00 2.48 11.57
C THR A 166 -1.19 3.92 12.03
N ARG A 167 -2.41 4.49 11.98
CA ARG A 167 -2.66 5.87 12.43
C ARG A 167 -2.37 6.04 13.92
N ARG A 168 -2.79 5.08 14.75
CA ARG A 168 -2.48 5.09 16.19
C ARG A 168 -0.99 4.92 16.46
N TRP A 169 -0.32 4.03 15.71
CA TRP A 169 1.12 3.83 15.80
C TRP A 169 1.89 5.10 15.42
N ASN A 170 1.50 5.78 14.34
CA ASN A 170 2.14 7.00 13.87
C ASN A 170 1.98 8.13 14.88
N ALA A 171 0.79 8.28 15.49
CA ALA A 171 0.59 9.24 16.58
C ALA A 171 1.60 8.99 17.72
N HIS A 172 1.83 7.73 18.08
CA HIS A 172 2.80 7.38 19.11
C HIS A 172 4.26 7.56 18.66
N LYS A 173 4.59 7.13 17.43
CA LYS A 173 5.95 7.21 16.87
C LYS A 173 6.44 8.65 16.83
N THR A 174 5.57 9.59 16.45
CA THR A 174 5.89 11.03 16.44
C THR A 174 6.21 11.58 17.83
N THR A 175 5.93 10.84 18.91
CA THR A 175 6.23 11.28 20.27
C THR A 175 7.52 10.74 20.87
N LYS A 176 8.19 9.79 20.22
CA LYS A 176 9.35 9.10 20.80
C LYS A 176 10.53 10.04 21.10
N ASN A 177 10.76 11.02 20.24
CA ASN A 177 11.92 11.91 20.27
C ASN A 177 11.54 13.37 20.64
N LEU A 178 10.39 13.58 21.28
CA LEU A 178 9.92 14.91 21.61
C LEU A 178 10.64 15.50 22.84
N PRO A 179 10.91 16.82 22.85
CA PRO A 179 11.29 17.53 24.06
C PRO A 179 10.27 17.32 25.21
N MET A 180 10.72 17.43 26.46
CA MET A 180 9.89 17.17 27.64
C MET A 180 8.63 18.06 27.68
N HIS A 181 8.71 19.33 27.29
CA HIS A 181 7.58 20.25 27.33
C HIS A 181 6.46 19.92 26.33
N HIS A 182 6.73 19.08 25.32
CA HIS A 182 5.68 18.53 24.46
C HIS A 182 4.93 17.37 25.13
N GLN A 183 5.52 16.70 26.13
CA GLN A 183 4.99 15.49 26.77
C GLN A 183 3.95 15.82 27.85
N THR A 184 2.88 16.50 27.44
CA THR A 184 1.81 16.93 28.34
C THR A 184 0.89 15.77 28.75
N THR A 185 0.20 15.90 29.89
CA THR A 185 -0.83 14.94 30.32
C THR A 185 -1.94 14.78 29.27
N LEU A 186 -2.30 15.87 28.58
CA LEU A 186 -3.27 15.86 27.49
C LEU A 186 -2.80 14.98 26.33
N LEU A 187 -1.54 15.15 25.91
CA LEU A 187 -0.95 14.33 24.85
C LEU A 187 -0.96 12.84 25.23
N HIS A 188 -0.55 12.50 26.45
CA HIS A 188 -0.57 11.12 26.93
C HIS A 188 -1.98 10.52 26.98
N GLY A 189 -2.98 11.31 27.37
CA GLY A 189 -4.39 10.91 27.33
C GLY A 189 -4.87 10.57 25.92
N VAL A 190 -4.55 11.42 24.94
CA VAL A 190 -4.89 11.20 23.52
C VAL A 190 -4.22 9.95 22.95
N LEU A 191 -2.94 9.74 23.26
CA LEU A 191 -2.17 8.62 22.71
C LEU A 191 -2.67 7.24 23.17
N ASN A 192 -3.23 7.16 24.38
CA ASN A 192 -3.76 5.94 24.99
C ASN A 192 -2.92 4.69 24.70
N ARG A 193 -1.79 4.54 25.41
CA ARG A 193 -0.81 3.44 25.19
C ARG A 193 -1.42 2.05 25.29
N ALA A 194 -2.41 1.86 26.16
CA ALA A 194 -3.09 0.58 26.33
C ALA A 194 -3.89 0.20 25.08
N LEU A 195 -4.68 1.15 24.55
CA LEU A 195 -5.42 0.94 23.30
C LEU A 195 -4.47 0.69 22.12
N ARG A 196 -3.38 1.45 22.02
CA ARG A 196 -2.35 1.22 21.00
C ARG A 196 -1.80 -0.22 21.08
N ASN A 197 -1.43 -0.71 22.26
CA ASN A 197 -0.92 -2.08 22.39
C ASN A 197 -1.94 -3.12 21.93
N LYS A 198 -3.20 -2.96 22.35
CA LYS A 198 -4.31 -3.82 21.90
C LYS A 198 -4.47 -3.79 20.37
N MET A 199 -4.30 -2.64 19.74
CA MET A 199 -4.38 -2.50 18.28
C MET A 199 -3.22 -3.18 17.55
N LEU A 200 -2.04 -3.25 18.16
CA LEU A 200 -0.86 -3.93 17.61
C LEU A 200 -0.94 -5.46 17.75
N GLU A 201 -1.87 -5.97 18.54
CA GLU A 201 -2.19 -7.42 18.61
C GLU A 201 -3.11 -7.84 17.45
N LEU A 202 -3.82 -6.90 16.82
CA LEU A 202 -4.75 -7.16 15.72
C LEU A 202 -4.02 -7.71 14.49
N ARG A 203 -4.79 -8.40 13.66
CA ARG A 203 -4.40 -8.72 12.27
C ARG A 203 -5.14 -7.80 11.31
N HIS A 204 -4.74 -7.78 10.04
CA HIS A 204 -5.22 -6.77 9.08
C HIS A 204 -5.65 -7.39 7.73
N PRO A 205 -6.95 -7.71 7.53
CA PRO A 205 -8.07 -7.44 8.42
C PRO A 205 -8.04 -8.33 9.67
N ASP A 206 -8.69 -7.88 10.74
CA ASP A 206 -8.81 -8.66 11.97
C ASP A 206 -9.86 -9.76 11.75
N PRO A 207 -9.48 -11.05 11.82
CA PRO A 207 -10.39 -12.18 11.62
C PRO A 207 -11.50 -12.25 12.68
N HIS A 208 -11.32 -11.59 13.82
CA HIS A 208 -12.29 -11.57 14.91
C HIS A 208 -13.23 -10.37 14.87
N ALA A 209 -12.94 -9.39 14.01
CA ALA A 209 -13.84 -8.26 13.83
C ALA A 209 -15.16 -8.80 13.24
N PRO A 210 -16.31 -8.47 13.84
CA PRO A 210 -17.59 -8.83 13.27
C PRO A 210 -17.73 -8.13 11.92
N LEU A 211 -17.65 -8.91 10.84
CA LEU A 211 -18.06 -8.43 9.53
C LEU A 211 -19.57 -8.23 9.60
N GLY A 212 -20.00 -6.98 9.67
CA GLY A 212 -21.41 -6.63 9.62
C GLY A 212 -22.08 -7.18 8.37
N THR A 213 -23.42 -7.21 8.35
CA THR A 213 -24.20 -7.71 7.20
C THR A 213 -24.02 -6.87 5.93
N GLY A 214 -23.29 -5.75 5.96
CA GLY A 214 -23.05 -4.91 4.79
C GLY A 214 -22.15 -3.69 5.07
N PRO A 215 -21.95 -2.84 4.05
CA PRO A 215 -21.20 -1.60 4.19
C PRO A 215 -21.93 -0.65 5.14
N LEU A 216 -21.22 -0.14 6.14
CA LEU A 216 -21.70 0.90 7.05
C LEU A 216 -21.78 2.25 6.35
N VAL A 217 -20.81 2.54 5.47
CA VAL A 217 -20.73 3.77 4.69
C VAL A 217 -20.43 3.42 3.22
N PRO A 218 -21.44 3.36 2.34
CA PRO A 218 -21.27 2.89 0.95
C PRO A 218 -20.20 3.62 0.13
N GLY A 219 -19.93 4.90 0.43
CA GLY A 219 -18.86 5.68 -0.21
C GLY A 219 -17.44 5.28 0.20
N LEU A 220 -17.30 4.50 1.28
CA LEU A 220 -16.03 4.11 1.91
C LEU A 220 -15.84 2.59 1.98
N GLN A 221 -16.87 1.82 1.66
CA GLN A 221 -16.88 0.37 1.76
C GLN A 221 -17.73 -0.21 0.63
N VAL A 222 -17.24 -1.30 0.06
CA VAL A 222 -17.92 -2.07 -0.98
C VAL A 222 -17.94 -3.53 -0.59
N ARG A 223 -19.00 -4.27 -0.92
CA ARG A 223 -19.00 -5.72 -0.69
C ARG A 223 -18.11 -6.42 -1.72
N GLY A 224 -17.46 -7.49 -1.29
CA GLY A 224 -16.75 -8.37 -2.20
C GLY A 224 -16.65 -9.79 -1.66
N SER A 225 -16.14 -10.67 -2.51
CA SER A 225 -15.96 -12.08 -2.26
C SER A 225 -14.64 -12.53 -2.88
N TRP A 226 -13.96 -13.43 -2.17
CA TRP A 226 -12.77 -14.10 -2.66
C TRP A 226 -13.09 -15.57 -2.93
N ALA A 227 -13.11 -15.95 -4.20
CA ALA A 227 -13.33 -17.32 -4.62
C ALA A 227 -12.00 -18.00 -4.94
N ARG A 228 -11.63 -19.04 -4.19
CA ARG A 228 -10.45 -19.86 -4.51
C ARG A 228 -10.76 -20.77 -5.69
N LEU A 229 -9.91 -20.77 -6.70
CA LEU A 229 -10.02 -21.69 -7.83
C LEU A 229 -9.43 -23.06 -7.45
N ASN A 230 -10.13 -24.12 -7.82
CA ASN A 230 -9.66 -25.49 -7.65
C ASN A 230 -8.75 -25.88 -8.81
N VAL A 231 -7.45 -25.75 -8.60
CA VAL A 231 -6.41 -26.10 -9.59
C VAL A 231 -5.68 -27.37 -9.18
N ALA A 232 -5.47 -28.31 -10.12
CA ALA A 232 -4.70 -29.52 -9.81
C ALA A 232 -3.25 -29.18 -9.47
N LYS A 233 -2.70 -29.87 -8.47
CA LYS A 233 -1.29 -29.77 -8.10
C LYS A 233 -0.44 -30.55 -9.09
N MET A 234 0.57 -29.90 -9.66
CA MET A 234 1.46 -30.49 -10.68
C MET A 234 2.96 -30.37 -10.33
N GLY A 235 3.29 -29.89 -9.13
CA GLY A 235 4.65 -29.50 -8.77
C GLY A 235 5.10 -28.25 -9.53
N GLY A 236 6.22 -27.65 -9.12
CA GLY A 236 6.78 -26.47 -9.79
C GLY A 236 5.99 -25.19 -9.49
N VAL A 237 5.13 -24.75 -10.41
CA VAL A 237 4.35 -23.50 -10.23
C VAL A 237 3.39 -23.58 -9.04
N THR A 238 2.88 -24.78 -8.75
CA THR A 238 1.94 -25.00 -7.65
C THR A 238 2.59 -25.11 -6.26
N ASP A 239 3.92 -25.22 -6.19
CA ASP A 239 4.66 -25.31 -4.90
C ASP A 239 4.77 -23.93 -4.22
N GLY A 240 4.41 -22.90 -4.96
CA GLY A 240 4.34 -21.54 -4.52
C GLY A 240 5.54 -20.70 -4.93
N ARG A 241 5.26 -19.44 -5.23
CA ARG A 241 6.23 -18.51 -5.79
C ARG A 241 6.07 -17.12 -5.19
N GLU A 242 7.20 -16.43 -5.11
CA GLU A 242 7.31 -15.00 -4.83
C GLU A 242 8.18 -14.31 -5.89
N ALA A 243 8.04 -12.99 -6.00
CA ALA A 243 8.78 -12.14 -6.94
C ALA A 243 8.80 -12.66 -8.40
N PHE A 244 7.68 -13.23 -8.87
CA PHE A 244 7.48 -13.70 -10.24
C PHE A 244 6.73 -12.64 -11.08
N ALA A 245 6.73 -12.81 -12.40
CA ALA A 245 5.87 -12.06 -13.31
C ALA A 245 4.58 -12.83 -13.60
N CYS A 246 3.47 -12.09 -13.73
CA CYS A 246 2.15 -12.67 -13.93
C CYS A 246 1.28 -11.75 -14.79
N PHE A 247 0.48 -12.33 -15.69
CA PHE A 247 -0.47 -11.60 -16.53
C PHE A 247 -1.58 -12.52 -17.02
N ILE A 248 -2.66 -11.95 -17.56
CA ILE A 248 -3.74 -12.71 -18.22
C ILE A 248 -3.86 -12.27 -19.67
N TRP A 249 -4.12 -13.23 -20.55
CA TRP A 249 -4.54 -12.99 -21.93
C TRP A 249 -5.53 -14.05 -22.37
N ASN A 250 -6.64 -13.66 -23.01
CA ASN A 250 -7.70 -14.56 -23.48
C ASN A 250 -8.12 -15.61 -22.43
N SER A 251 -8.42 -15.14 -21.21
CA SER A 251 -8.78 -15.99 -20.06
C SER A 251 -7.75 -17.08 -19.70
N HIS A 252 -6.48 -16.89 -20.06
CA HIS A 252 -5.36 -17.73 -19.59
C HIS A 252 -4.46 -16.93 -18.66
N LEU A 253 -4.20 -17.47 -17.48
CA LEU A 253 -3.25 -16.93 -16.50
C LEU A 253 -1.85 -17.44 -16.81
N TYR A 254 -0.91 -16.53 -17.02
CA TYR A 254 0.49 -16.84 -17.27
C TYR A 254 1.35 -16.47 -16.06
N VAL A 255 2.31 -17.32 -15.72
CA VAL A 255 3.25 -17.14 -14.61
C VAL A 255 4.66 -17.45 -15.07
N ALA A 256 5.62 -16.55 -14.83
CA ALA A 256 7.01 -16.73 -15.23
C ALA A 256 8.00 -16.32 -14.13
N GLY A 257 9.07 -17.10 -13.97
CA GLY A 257 10.16 -16.79 -13.04
C GLY A 257 9.77 -16.88 -11.57
N GLY A 258 10.44 -16.09 -10.73
CA GLY A 258 10.30 -16.05 -9.28
C GLY A 258 11.13 -17.09 -8.53
N ARG A 259 10.81 -17.27 -7.25
CA ARG A 259 11.46 -18.24 -6.36
C ARG A 259 10.51 -18.79 -5.32
N THR A 260 10.86 -19.91 -4.69
CA THR A 260 10.05 -20.54 -3.62
C THR A 260 10.51 -20.15 -2.21
N SER A 261 11.72 -19.60 -2.09
CA SER A 261 12.24 -19.04 -0.83
C SER A 261 13.40 -18.10 -1.13
N SER A 262 13.89 -17.39 -0.10
CA SER A 262 15.07 -16.51 -0.20
C SER A 262 16.33 -17.22 -0.72
N THR A 263 16.46 -18.53 -0.47
CA THR A 263 17.58 -19.37 -0.93
C THR A 263 17.31 -20.10 -2.24
N GLY A 264 16.10 -19.97 -2.79
CA GLY A 264 15.67 -20.59 -4.04
C GLY A 264 14.73 -21.79 -3.85
N PRO A 265 14.58 -22.66 -4.87
CA PRO A 265 15.15 -22.53 -6.22
C PRO A 265 14.72 -21.25 -6.93
N PHE A 266 15.57 -20.74 -7.83
CA PHE A 266 15.29 -19.59 -8.69
C PHE A 266 14.78 -20.06 -10.04
N HIS A 267 13.51 -19.79 -10.31
CA HIS A 267 12.82 -20.31 -11.48
C HIS A 267 13.07 -19.44 -12.72
N ARG A 268 13.07 -20.09 -13.89
CA ARG A 268 13.13 -19.45 -15.22
C ARG A 268 12.15 -20.07 -16.21
N ASP A 269 11.27 -20.92 -15.70
CA ASP A 269 10.19 -21.54 -16.45
C ASP A 269 9.01 -20.56 -16.60
N MET A 270 8.10 -20.93 -17.48
CA MET A 270 6.85 -20.22 -17.74
C MET A 270 5.71 -21.23 -17.80
N TRP A 271 4.55 -20.84 -17.29
CA TRP A 271 3.37 -21.68 -17.17
C TRP A 271 2.13 -20.90 -17.59
N LYS A 272 1.12 -21.60 -18.11
CA LYS A 272 -0.22 -21.05 -18.37
C LYS A 272 -1.31 -21.92 -17.73
N LEU A 273 -2.43 -21.30 -17.35
CA LEU A 273 -3.62 -21.96 -16.80
C LEU A 273 -4.86 -21.40 -17.48
N ASN A 274 -5.74 -22.25 -18.00
CA ASN A 274 -7.04 -21.84 -18.51
C ASN A 274 -7.97 -21.49 -17.35
N LEU A 275 -8.45 -20.25 -17.26
CA LEU A 275 -9.29 -19.78 -16.14
C LEU A 275 -10.76 -20.22 -16.28
N ASN A 276 -11.21 -20.59 -17.48
CA ASN A 276 -12.56 -21.12 -17.71
C ASN A 276 -12.66 -22.60 -17.32
N ALA A 277 -11.55 -23.33 -17.43
CA ALA A 277 -11.43 -24.73 -17.02
C ALA A 277 -10.09 -24.92 -16.29
N PRO A 278 -9.99 -24.52 -15.01
CA PRO A 278 -8.72 -24.44 -14.27
C PRO A 278 -8.22 -25.82 -13.80
N GLU A 279 -8.28 -26.82 -14.66
CA GLU A 279 -7.95 -28.21 -14.32
C GLU A 279 -6.44 -28.40 -14.18
N GLN A 280 -5.65 -27.87 -15.13
CA GLN A 280 -4.24 -28.19 -15.23
C GLN A 280 -3.38 -26.99 -15.69
N TRP A 281 -2.19 -26.87 -15.10
CA TRP A 281 -1.15 -25.97 -15.59
C TRP A 281 -0.44 -26.54 -16.82
N HIS A 282 -0.22 -25.74 -17.85
CA HIS A 282 0.57 -26.13 -19.02
C HIS A 282 1.92 -25.43 -18.98
N ARG A 283 3.01 -26.20 -19.06
CA ARG A 283 4.35 -25.65 -19.11
C ARG A 283 4.63 -25.09 -20.51
N LEU A 284 5.20 -23.90 -20.56
CA LEU A 284 5.61 -23.20 -21.77
C LEU A 284 7.14 -23.20 -21.89
N PRO A 285 7.69 -22.82 -23.06
CA PRO A 285 9.12 -22.61 -23.22
C PRO A 285 9.68 -21.69 -22.12
N GLY A 286 10.72 -22.16 -21.44
CA GLY A 286 11.42 -21.36 -20.43
C GLY A 286 12.10 -20.15 -21.04
N TYR A 287 12.44 -19.18 -20.19
CA TYR A 287 13.09 -17.95 -20.63
C TYR A 287 14.49 -18.25 -21.24
N PRO A 288 14.73 -17.93 -22.52
CA PRO A 288 15.85 -18.48 -23.29
C PRO A 288 17.21 -17.84 -22.96
N VAL A 289 17.21 -16.63 -22.40
CA VAL A 289 18.45 -15.96 -22.01
C VAL A 289 19.05 -16.67 -20.80
N THR A 290 20.36 -16.86 -20.76
CA THR A 290 21.02 -17.56 -19.65
C THR A 290 20.99 -16.71 -18.37
N LEU A 291 21.12 -17.39 -17.21
CA LEU A 291 21.23 -16.75 -15.91
C LEU A 291 22.41 -15.77 -15.85
N GLY A 292 23.56 -16.12 -16.43
CA GLY A 292 24.74 -15.26 -16.46
C GLY A 292 24.55 -13.98 -17.29
N ALA A 293 23.77 -14.04 -18.36
CA ALA A 293 23.55 -12.90 -19.25
C ALA A 293 22.44 -11.94 -18.79
N SER A 294 21.43 -12.43 -18.06
CA SER A 294 20.27 -11.62 -17.65
C SER A 294 20.11 -11.47 -16.14
N GLY A 295 20.80 -12.27 -15.33
CA GLY A 295 20.53 -12.36 -13.90
C GLY A 295 19.30 -13.19 -13.56
N ARG A 296 18.93 -13.20 -12.28
CA ARG A 296 17.81 -13.98 -11.75
C ARG A 296 16.49 -13.33 -12.19
N PHE A 297 15.53 -14.14 -12.65
CA PHE A 297 14.19 -13.68 -13.03
C PHE A 297 13.35 -13.46 -11.76
N ILE A 298 13.66 -12.40 -11.03
CA ILE A 298 13.06 -12.04 -9.73
C ILE A 298 12.70 -10.56 -9.78
N GLY A 299 11.46 -10.21 -9.44
CA GLY A 299 11.02 -8.82 -9.39
C GLY A 299 11.01 -8.14 -10.77
N TRP A 300 10.91 -8.93 -11.85
CA TRP A 300 10.72 -8.43 -13.21
C TRP A 300 9.24 -8.40 -13.55
N THR A 301 8.86 -7.51 -14.47
CA THR A 301 7.46 -7.32 -14.87
C THR A 301 7.27 -7.68 -16.34
N MET A 302 6.15 -8.33 -16.64
CA MET A 302 5.70 -8.65 -17.98
C MET A 302 4.46 -7.80 -18.32
N LEU A 303 4.44 -7.18 -19.49
CA LEU A 303 3.39 -6.25 -19.93
C LEU A 303 2.71 -6.79 -21.19
N VAL A 304 1.38 -6.96 -21.14
CA VAL A 304 0.60 -7.43 -22.28
C VAL A 304 0.37 -6.29 -23.27
N ARG A 305 0.64 -6.55 -24.56
CA ARG A 305 0.30 -5.70 -25.69
C ARG A 305 -0.75 -6.38 -26.55
N GLU A 306 -2.01 -6.15 -26.22
CA GLU A 306 -3.14 -6.80 -26.89
C GLU A 306 -3.15 -6.55 -28.40
N SER A 307 -2.86 -5.31 -28.82
CA SER A 307 -2.84 -4.92 -30.24
C SER A 307 -1.92 -5.78 -31.10
N ASN A 308 -0.88 -6.36 -30.51
CA ASN A 308 0.14 -7.13 -31.19
C ASN A 308 0.17 -8.60 -30.74
N SER A 309 -0.72 -9.01 -29.82
CA SER A 309 -0.68 -10.34 -29.19
C SER A 309 0.71 -10.73 -28.69
N THR A 310 1.40 -9.78 -28.04
CA THR A 310 2.75 -9.98 -27.49
C THR A 310 2.83 -9.56 -26.03
N VAL A 311 3.86 -10.04 -25.34
CA VAL A 311 4.20 -9.63 -23.99
C VAL A 311 5.64 -9.14 -23.95
N LEU A 312 5.84 -7.98 -23.32
CA LEU A 312 7.16 -7.39 -23.12
C LEU A 312 7.68 -7.76 -21.74
N LEU A 313 8.91 -8.27 -21.65
CA LEU A 313 9.60 -8.50 -20.38
C LEU A 313 10.61 -7.36 -20.14
N PHE A 314 10.39 -6.60 -19.06
CA PHE A 314 11.33 -5.58 -18.62
C PHE A 314 12.35 -6.16 -17.63
N THR A 315 13.64 -5.97 -17.92
CA THR A 315 14.77 -6.46 -17.09
C THR A 315 15.79 -5.37 -16.72
N GLY A 316 15.60 -4.13 -17.21
CA GLY A 316 16.59 -3.04 -17.11
C GLY A 316 17.76 -3.14 -18.11
N ARG A 317 17.79 -4.17 -18.98
CA ARG A 317 18.78 -4.29 -20.06
C ARG A 317 18.46 -3.34 -21.24
N PRO A 318 19.42 -3.06 -22.14
CA PRO A 318 19.18 -2.36 -23.41
C PRO A 318 18.25 -3.05 -24.40
N THR A 319 17.74 -4.22 -24.03
CA THR A 319 16.84 -5.03 -24.83
C THR A 319 15.58 -5.34 -24.06
N ILE A 320 14.44 -5.33 -24.75
CA ILE A 320 13.16 -5.83 -24.23
C ILE A 320 12.91 -7.20 -24.86
N ASP A 321 12.82 -8.24 -24.04
CA ASP A 321 12.51 -9.58 -24.53
C ASP A 321 11.00 -9.67 -24.80
N VAL A 322 10.65 -10.38 -25.88
CA VAL A 322 9.27 -10.47 -26.35
C VAL A 322 8.82 -11.92 -26.30
N PHE A 323 7.64 -12.17 -25.73
CA PHE A 323 6.94 -13.44 -25.82
C PHE A 323 5.72 -13.28 -26.72
N ASP A 324 5.61 -14.12 -27.75
CA ASP A 324 4.50 -14.11 -28.69
C ASP A 324 3.36 -15.00 -28.14
N LEU A 325 2.17 -14.43 -27.95
CA LEU A 325 1.05 -15.11 -27.31
C LEU A 325 0.32 -16.08 -28.26
N THR A 326 0.50 -15.91 -29.57
CA THR A 326 -0.17 -16.76 -30.57
C THR A 326 0.60 -18.06 -30.78
N SER A 327 1.91 -17.96 -30.92
CA SER A 327 2.82 -19.10 -31.04
C SER A 327 3.24 -19.69 -29.68
N GLU A 328 3.05 -18.93 -28.60
CA GLU A 328 3.50 -19.26 -27.24
C GLU A 328 5.01 -19.52 -27.14
N THR A 329 5.79 -18.70 -27.87
CA THR A 329 7.25 -18.80 -27.92
C THR A 329 7.93 -17.47 -27.60
N TRP A 330 9.16 -17.55 -27.11
CA TRP A 330 10.02 -16.37 -27.00
C TRP A 330 10.56 -15.98 -28.37
N SER A 331 10.50 -14.69 -28.69
CA SER A 331 11.15 -14.17 -29.90
C SER A 331 12.65 -14.43 -29.86
N SER A 332 13.21 -14.90 -30.98
CA SER A 332 14.67 -15.05 -31.14
C SER A 332 15.40 -13.71 -31.25
N ALA A 333 14.68 -12.63 -31.56
CA ALA A 333 15.21 -11.28 -31.68
C ALA A 333 14.51 -10.36 -30.66
N PRO A 334 15.19 -9.96 -29.56
CA PRO A 334 14.62 -9.00 -28.63
C PRO A 334 14.55 -7.60 -29.27
N LEU A 335 13.71 -6.72 -28.73
CA LEU A 335 13.65 -5.34 -29.18
C LEU A 335 14.86 -4.58 -28.64
N HIS A 336 15.69 -4.07 -29.53
CA HIS A 336 16.81 -3.23 -29.15
C HIS A 336 16.32 -1.80 -28.87
N THR A 337 16.53 -1.35 -27.65
CA THR A 337 16.15 0.00 -27.21
C THR A 337 17.38 0.90 -27.15
N THR A 338 17.15 2.19 -27.31
CA THR A 338 18.21 3.20 -27.30
C THR A 338 18.01 4.18 -26.16
N TYR A 339 19.12 4.74 -25.69
CA TYR A 339 19.13 5.83 -24.72
C TYR A 339 20.30 6.76 -25.05
N THR A 340 20.06 8.06 -24.97
CA THR A 340 21.10 9.07 -25.15
C THR A 340 21.06 9.99 -23.94
N PRO A 341 22.00 9.87 -22.98
CA PRO A 341 22.00 10.71 -21.80
C PRO A 341 22.16 12.18 -22.18
N THR A 342 21.35 13.02 -21.55
CA THR A 342 21.52 14.47 -21.52
C THR A 342 22.45 14.89 -20.38
N ALA A 343 22.87 16.16 -20.33
CA ALA A 343 23.66 16.68 -19.22
C ALA A 343 22.94 16.51 -17.86
N ALA A 344 21.62 16.75 -17.82
CA ALA A 344 20.81 16.56 -16.62
C ALA A 344 20.73 15.08 -16.19
N ASP A 345 20.83 14.15 -17.14
CA ASP A 345 20.85 12.71 -16.83
C ASP A 345 22.17 12.28 -16.21
N VAL A 346 23.28 12.85 -16.67
CA VAL A 346 24.60 12.64 -16.07
C VAL A 346 24.63 13.18 -14.64
N GLU A 347 24.06 14.37 -14.40
CA GLU A 347 23.89 14.93 -13.05
C GLU A 347 23.01 14.05 -12.15
N ALA A 348 21.97 13.44 -12.72
CA ALA A 348 21.11 12.47 -12.04
C ALA A 348 21.79 11.10 -11.79
N GLY A 349 23.06 10.94 -12.17
CA GLY A 349 23.88 9.75 -11.91
C GLY A 349 23.93 8.73 -13.05
N ILE A 350 23.44 9.06 -14.25
CA ILE A 350 23.52 8.18 -15.43
C ILE A 350 24.86 8.39 -16.14
N THR A 351 25.91 7.71 -15.65
CA THR A 351 27.29 7.91 -16.11
C THR A 351 27.73 6.96 -17.23
N ASP A 352 27.10 5.79 -17.35
CA ASP A 352 27.61 4.71 -18.20
C ASP A 352 26.83 4.59 -19.53
N GLY A 353 26.22 5.68 -19.98
CA GLY A 353 25.38 5.67 -21.20
C GLY A 353 24.06 4.92 -21.07
N TRP A 354 23.75 4.33 -19.91
CA TRP A 354 22.55 3.52 -19.69
C TRP A 354 21.90 3.81 -18.33
N PRO A 355 20.55 3.95 -18.24
CA PRO A 355 19.87 4.41 -17.01
C PRO A 355 19.97 3.46 -15.81
N TRP A 356 20.11 2.15 -16.04
CA TRP A 356 20.20 1.14 -14.97
C TRP A 356 21.62 0.59 -14.88
N PRO A 357 22.45 1.02 -13.91
CA PRO A 357 23.79 0.49 -13.72
C PRO A 357 23.82 -1.03 -13.57
N GLY A 358 24.81 -1.65 -14.20
CA GLY A 358 24.88 -3.12 -14.32
C GLY A 358 23.90 -3.71 -15.33
N LYS A 359 23.14 -2.86 -16.06
CA LYS A 359 22.15 -3.25 -17.06
C LYS A 359 21.10 -4.21 -16.49
N VAL A 360 20.70 -4.00 -15.24
CA VAL A 360 19.70 -4.81 -14.55
C VAL A 360 18.84 -3.94 -13.66
N SER A 361 17.55 -4.25 -13.60
CA SER A 361 16.63 -3.68 -12.62
C SER A 361 15.72 -4.78 -12.10
N CYS A 362 15.40 -4.72 -10.80
CA CYS A 362 14.38 -5.55 -10.18
C CYS A 362 13.56 -4.72 -9.19
N ASP A 363 12.37 -5.20 -8.85
CA ASP A 363 11.47 -4.59 -7.85
C ASP A 363 11.03 -3.17 -8.23
N ALA A 364 11.16 -2.81 -9.51
CA ALA A 364 10.69 -1.56 -10.09
C ALA A 364 9.19 -1.64 -10.38
N THR A 365 8.51 -0.51 -10.25
CA THR A 365 7.12 -0.39 -10.68
C THR A 365 7.11 -0.14 -12.19
N VAL A 366 6.61 -1.11 -12.96
CA VAL A 366 6.54 -1.03 -14.42
C VAL A 366 5.08 -0.95 -14.84
N MET A 367 4.73 0.06 -15.62
CA MET A 367 3.36 0.38 -16.01
C MET A 367 3.28 0.55 -17.53
N PHE A 368 2.18 0.11 -18.13
CA PHE A 368 1.93 0.28 -19.56
C PHE A 368 0.75 1.23 -19.78
N SER A 369 0.95 2.24 -20.64
CA SER A 369 -0.10 3.12 -21.13
C SER A 369 -0.44 2.71 -22.56
N ALA A 370 -1.58 2.06 -22.74
CA ALA A 370 -2.02 1.60 -24.05
C ALA A 370 -2.33 2.79 -24.99
N SER A 371 -2.98 3.84 -24.49
CA SER A 371 -3.33 5.04 -25.25
C SER A 371 -2.11 5.80 -25.78
N GLN A 372 -0.98 5.74 -25.08
CA GLN A 372 0.27 6.40 -25.46
C GLN A 372 1.31 5.44 -26.03
N ASN A 373 1.00 4.14 -26.11
CA ASN A 373 1.93 3.09 -26.50
C ASN A 373 3.30 3.23 -25.80
N THR A 374 3.29 3.54 -24.50
CA THR A 374 4.46 3.91 -23.70
C THR A 374 4.58 3.02 -22.46
N VAL A 375 5.80 2.59 -22.16
CA VAL A 375 6.12 1.88 -20.91
C VAL A 375 6.77 2.86 -19.94
N TYR A 376 6.23 2.95 -18.74
CA TYR A 376 6.77 3.75 -17.63
C TYR A 376 7.44 2.83 -16.61
N VAL A 377 8.62 3.24 -16.12
CA VAL A 377 9.37 2.50 -15.09
C VAL A 377 9.77 3.46 -14.00
N PHE A 378 9.36 3.17 -12.76
CA PHE A 378 9.72 3.94 -11.58
C PHE A 378 10.47 3.08 -10.55
N GLY A 379 11.58 3.62 -10.06
CA GLY A 379 12.32 3.10 -8.90
C GLY A 379 12.89 1.70 -9.12
N GLY A 380 12.81 0.88 -8.08
CA GLY A 380 13.43 -0.45 -8.03
C GLY A 380 14.92 -0.39 -7.68
N SER A 381 15.56 -1.55 -7.61
CA SER A 381 16.99 -1.69 -7.33
C SER A 381 17.78 -2.08 -8.57
N HIS A 382 19.07 -1.77 -8.56
CA HIS A 382 20.03 -2.11 -9.62
C HIS A 382 21.43 -2.28 -9.02
N ALA A 383 22.46 -2.56 -9.84
CA ALA A 383 23.79 -2.94 -9.36
C ALA A 383 24.56 -1.88 -8.54
N ARG A 384 24.03 -0.66 -8.40
CA ARG A 384 24.66 0.47 -7.70
C ARG A 384 23.77 1.08 -6.60
N SER A 385 22.58 0.52 -6.39
CA SER A 385 21.61 0.95 -5.37
C SER A 385 20.72 -0.24 -5.01
N ILE A 386 20.97 -0.86 -3.86
CA ILE A 386 20.11 -1.94 -3.34
C ILE A 386 18.89 -1.41 -2.58
N MET A 387 18.99 -0.19 -2.05
CA MET A 387 17.93 0.52 -1.30
C MET A 387 16.68 0.85 -2.12
N GLY A 388 16.83 0.96 -3.44
CA GLY A 388 15.86 1.56 -4.34
C GLY A 388 16.35 2.89 -4.93
N CYS A 389 15.75 3.34 -6.02
CA CYS A 389 15.99 4.67 -6.59
C CYS A 389 14.67 5.41 -6.81
N ASP A 390 14.73 6.68 -7.19
CA ASP A 390 13.58 7.48 -7.62
C ASP A 390 13.59 7.73 -9.14
N LEU A 391 14.45 7.00 -9.88
CA LEU A 391 14.56 7.10 -11.32
C LEU A 391 13.22 6.79 -11.98
N PHE A 392 12.73 7.75 -12.79
CA PHE A 392 11.50 7.59 -13.56
C PHE A 392 11.79 7.70 -15.05
N MET A 393 11.48 6.64 -15.79
CA MET A 393 11.80 6.49 -17.21
C MET A 393 10.54 6.23 -18.02
N ALA A 394 10.55 6.67 -19.28
CA ALA A 394 9.56 6.28 -20.29
C ALA A 394 10.24 5.67 -21.51
N LEU A 395 9.68 4.57 -22.01
CA LEU A 395 10.02 3.96 -23.30
C LEU A 395 8.86 4.18 -24.25
N ASP A 396 9.11 4.94 -25.30
CA ASP A 396 8.22 5.00 -26.46
C ASP A 396 8.42 3.70 -27.28
N LEU A 397 7.35 2.90 -27.42
CA LEU A 397 7.42 1.62 -28.12
C LEU A 397 7.41 1.77 -29.65
N ALA A 398 7.06 2.93 -30.19
CA ALA A 398 7.16 3.20 -31.63
C ALA A 398 8.62 3.47 -32.04
N THR A 399 9.34 4.24 -31.22
CA THR A 399 10.74 4.61 -31.50
C THR A 399 11.77 3.73 -30.78
N LEU A 400 11.32 2.90 -29.84
CA LEU A 400 12.17 2.10 -28.94
C LEU A 400 13.23 2.95 -28.22
N ARG A 401 12.88 4.20 -27.92
CA ARG A 401 13.78 5.16 -27.26
C ARG A 401 13.34 5.41 -25.83
N TRP A 402 14.27 5.23 -24.91
CA TRP A 402 14.11 5.63 -23.52
C TRP A 402 14.36 7.13 -23.36
N ARG A 403 13.63 7.74 -22.43
CA ARG A 403 13.90 9.08 -21.89
C ARG A 403 13.72 9.09 -20.38
N ARG A 404 14.55 9.86 -19.67
CA ARG A 404 14.32 10.14 -18.25
C ARG A 404 13.25 11.20 -18.12
N LEU A 405 12.32 10.98 -17.19
CA LEU A 405 11.26 11.92 -16.82
C LEU A 405 11.63 12.70 -15.56
N SER A 406 12.15 12.02 -14.55
CA SER A 406 12.54 12.61 -13.28
C SER A 406 13.48 11.71 -12.47
N GLY A 407 13.88 12.19 -11.30
CA GLY A 407 14.61 11.41 -10.30
C GLY A 407 16.03 11.07 -10.71
N SER A 408 16.62 10.14 -9.98
CA SER A 408 18.06 9.89 -9.97
C SER A 408 18.38 8.40 -9.78
N VAL A 409 19.55 7.99 -10.24
CA VAL A 409 20.03 6.61 -10.12
C VAL A 409 20.38 6.26 -8.67
N ARG A 410 20.73 7.25 -7.86
CA ARG A 410 21.08 7.07 -6.44
C ARG A 410 20.39 8.13 -5.62
N ALA A 411 19.91 7.73 -4.45
CA ALA A 411 19.31 8.66 -3.50
C ALA A 411 20.24 9.88 -3.27
N PRO A 412 19.77 11.11 -3.53
CA PRO A 412 20.59 12.31 -3.33
C PRO A 412 20.90 12.55 -1.84
N ARG A 413 21.90 13.38 -1.52
CA ARG A 413 22.19 13.73 -0.11
C ARG A 413 21.06 14.54 0.54
N VAL A 414 20.44 15.42 -0.26
CA VAL A 414 19.31 16.26 0.14
C VAL A 414 18.06 15.70 -0.51
N ALA A 415 16.94 15.66 0.22
CA ALA A 415 15.69 15.17 -0.34
C ALA A 415 15.16 16.09 -1.45
N ASN A 416 14.23 15.58 -2.25
CA ASN A 416 13.46 16.39 -3.18
C ASN A 416 11.97 16.24 -2.86
N ASN A 417 11.34 17.33 -2.42
CA ASN A 417 9.92 17.35 -2.08
C ASN A 417 9.00 17.40 -3.32
N GLY A 418 9.56 17.66 -4.50
CA GLY A 418 8.82 17.75 -5.76
C GLY A 418 8.67 16.43 -6.51
N CYS A 419 9.19 15.32 -5.98
CA CYS A 419 9.04 14.00 -6.58
C CYS A 419 8.96 12.90 -5.51
N PRO A 420 8.51 11.69 -5.87
CA PRO A 420 8.52 10.57 -4.94
C PRO A 420 9.94 10.24 -4.51
N SER A 421 10.16 10.01 -3.21
CA SER A 421 11.46 9.59 -2.70
C SER A 421 11.87 8.20 -3.21
N PRO A 422 13.19 7.87 -3.22
CA PRO A 422 13.69 6.58 -3.65
C PRO A 422 13.00 5.40 -2.97
N ARG A 423 12.68 4.37 -3.76
CA ARG A 423 11.98 3.17 -3.27
C ARG A 423 11.99 2.00 -4.27
N LYS A 424 11.66 0.83 -3.75
CA LYS A 424 11.32 -0.37 -4.53
C LYS A 424 9.99 -0.96 -4.05
N ASN A 425 9.44 -1.90 -4.81
CA ASN A 425 8.22 -2.62 -4.48
C ASN A 425 6.99 -1.71 -4.22
N ALA A 426 6.92 -0.59 -4.96
CA ALA A 426 5.76 0.29 -4.96
C ALA A 426 4.67 -0.25 -5.90
N GLY A 427 3.42 0.15 -5.63
CA GLY A 427 2.31 -0.08 -6.55
C GLY A 427 2.21 1.03 -7.59
N GLY A 428 1.64 0.75 -8.76
CA GLY A 428 1.39 1.81 -9.75
C GLY A 428 0.54 1.38 -10.93
N TRP A 429 -0.05 2.34 -11.61
CA TRP A 429 -0.85 2.10 -12.82
C TRP A 429 -0.90 3.35 -13.68
N ALA A 430 -1.09 3.19 -14.99
CA ALA A 430 -1.45 4.30 -15.86
C ALA A 430 -2.98 4.49 -15.85
N SER A 431 -3.46 5.72 -15.97
CA SER A 431 -4.88 5.97 -16.23
C SER A 431 -5.25 5.47 -17.64
N PRO A 432 -6.50 5.03 -17.87
CA PRO A 432 -6.92 4.54 -19.19
C PRO A 432 -6.76 5.56 -20.33
N ASP A 433 -6.96 6.84 -20.02
CA ASP A 433 -6.78 7.95 -20.96
C ASP A 433 -5.29 8.30 -21.19
N GLY A 434 -4.37 7.70 -20.43
CA GLY A 434 -2.94 8.02 -20.44
C GLY A 434 -2.60 9.41 -19.89
N ALA A 435 -3.56 10.16 -19.33
CA ALA A 435 -3.29 11.50 -18.81
C ALA A 435 -2.37 11.46 -17.58
N ARG A 436 -2.41 10.37 -16.81
CA ARG A 436 -1.69 10.24 -15.54
C ARG A 436 -1.07 8.87 -15.34
N VAL A 437 0.03 8.86 -14.59
CA VAL A 437 0.66 7.64 -14.06
C VAL A 437 0.67 7.74 -12.54
N TYR A 438 0.11 6.75 -11.86
CA TYR A 438 -0.02 6.73 -10.40
C TYR A 438 1.06 5.85 -9.77
N LEU A 439 1.54 6.27 -8.59
CA LEU A 439 2.53 5.56 -7.80
C LEU A 439 2.10 5.56 -6.32
N LEU A 440 2.01 4.37 -5.72
CA LEU A 440 1.51 4.16 -4.37
C LEU A 440 2.54 3.44 -3.51
N PHE A 441 2.88 4.04 -2.36
CA PHE A 441 3.69 3.44 -1.30
C PHE A 441 5.03 2.84 -1.80
N GLY A 442 5.38 1.64 -1.34
CA GLY A 442 6.71 1.04 -1.49
C GLY A 442 7.58 1.27 -0.26
N HIS A 443 8.83 0.83 -0.32
CA HIS A 443 9.78 1.06 0.76
C HIS A 443 11.16 1.44 0.26
N PHE A 444 11.92 2.04 1.16
CA PHE A 444 13.32 2.34 1.02
C PHE A 444 14.12 1.38 1.91
N ASP A 445 14.91 0.48 1.30
CA ASP A 445 15.59 -0.61 2.00
C ASP A 445 16.92 -0.15 2.61
N ARG A 446 16.78 0.61 3.70
CA ARG A 446 17.90 1.18 4.45
C ARG A 446 18.72 0.11 5.17
N GLU A 447 18.10 -1.02 5.51
CA GLU A 447 18.79 -2.15 6.15
C GLU A 447 19.80 -2.76 5.19
N ALA A 448 19.37 -3.09 3.97
CA ALA A 448 20.29 -3.55 2.93
C ALA A 448 21.35 -2.48 2.64
N ALA A 449 20.97 -1.21 2.48
CA ALA A 449 21.95 -0.14 2.28
C ALA A 449 23.01 -0.06 3.37
N SER A 450 22.65 -0.28 4.64
CA SER A 450 23.62 -0.29 5.75
C SER A 450 24.64 -1.41 5.57
N VAL A 451 24.20 -2.60 5.13
CA VAL A 451 25.09 -3.75 4.86
C VAL A 451 26.05 -3.47 3.71
N TYR A 452 25.58 -2.75 2.68
CA TYR A 452 26.38 -2.39 1.50
C TYR A 452 27.11 -1.04 1.62
N ASN A 453 27.06 -0.39 2.78
CA ASN A 453 27.64 0.94 3.04
C ASN A 453 27.18 2.01 2.02
N GLU A 454 25.91 1.94 1.61
CA GLU A 454 25.28 2.94 0.75
C GLU A 454 24.77 4.14 1.58
N LEU A 455 24.64 5.30 0.95
CA LEU A 455 24.16 6.52 1.60
C LEU A 455 22.75 6.32 2.19
N HIS A 456 22.48 6.87 3.38
CA HIS A 456 21.19 6.72 4.10
C HIS A 456 20.89 5.33 4.67
N GLY A 457 21.84 4.38 4.62
CA GLY A 457 21.75 3.10 5.32
C GLY A 457 21.47 3.27 6.81
N ALA A 458 20.61 2.39 7.35
CA ALA A 458 20.23 2.36 8.77
C ALA A 458 19.67 0.99 9.16
N GLY A 459 19.52 0.73 10.47
CA GLY A 459 19.04 -0.56 10.98
C GLY A 459 17.55 -0.88 10.75
N GLU A 460 16.79 0.00 10.09
CA GLU A 460 15.37 -0.22 9.77
C GLU A 460 15.04 0.33 8.38
N ALA A 461 14.35 -0.48 7.57
CA ALA A 461 13.76 0.00 6.31
C ALA A 461 12.68 1.06 6.56
N PHE A 462 12.38 1.89 5.56
CA PHE A 462 11.34 2.92 5.65
C PHE A 462 10.18 2.61 4.71
N GLY A 463 8.97 2.43 5.24
CA GLY A 463 7.76 2.30 4.44
C GLY A 463 7.21 3.68 4.08
N HIS A 464 7.00 3.95 2.80
CA HIS A 464 6.44 5.21 2.34
C HIS A 464 4.93 5.23 2.53
N GLU A 465 4.40 6.35 3.02
CA GLU A 465 2.98 6.54 3.32
C GLU A 465 2.27 7.46 2.32
N ASP A 466 2.88 7.66 1.15
CA ASP A 466 2.42 8.62 0.17
C ASP A 466 1.88 7.98 -1.11
N PHE A 467 1.16 8.82 -1.84
CA PHE A 467 0.54 8.51 -3.11
C PHE A 467 0.86 9.66 -4.06
N TRP A 468 1.28 9.33 -5.27
CA TRP A 468 1.74 10.29 -6.25
C TRP A 468 1.07 10.04 -7.60
N SER A 469 0.93 11.09 -8.39
CA SER A 469 0.62 10.98 -9.81
C SER A 469 1.59 11.84 -10.63
N TRP A 470 1.91 11.37 -11.82
CA TRP A 470 2.64 12.11 -12.84
C TRP A 470 1.63 12.58 -13.88
N GLY A 471 1.50 13.90 -14.06
CA GLY A 471 0.75 14.47 -15.17
C GLY A 471 1.56 14.35 -16.45
N VAL A 472 1.09 13.56 -17.42
CA VAL A 472 1.88 13.29 -18.64
C VAL A 472 2.02 14.54 -19.50
N LYS A 473 1.00 15.40 -19.54
CA LYS A 473 1.03 16.66 -20.28
C LYS A 473 1.90 17.71 -19.59
N GLU A 474 1.76 17.84 -18.28
CA GLU A 474 2.47 18.84 -17.47
C GLU A 474 3.92 18.44 -17.20
N GLU A 475 4.25 17.16 -17.38
CA GLU A 475 5.53 16.54 -17.00
C GLU A 475 5.93 16.87 -15.56
N LYS A 476 4.97 16.72 -14.64
CA LYS A 476 5.16 17.04 -13.22
C LYS A 476 4.55 15.98 -12.33
N TRP A 477 5.26 15.73 -11.23
CA TRP A 477 4.73 14.97 -10.12
C TRP A 477 3.78 15.83 -9.28
N ARG A 478 2.73 15.18 -8.80
CA ARG A 478 1.80 15.71 -7.83
C ARG A 478 1.65 14.71 -6.69
N ARG A 479 1.78 15.17 -5.45
CA ARG A 479 1.50 14.35 -4.26
C ARG A 479 0.00 14.32 -4.04
N GLU A 480 -0.60 13.17 -4.29
CA GLU A 480 -2.04 12.94 -4.15
C GLU A 480 -2.44 12.77 -2.68
N ARG A 481 -3.69 13.17 -2.39
CA ARG A 481 -4.32 12.87 -1.10
C ARG A 481 -4.74 11.41 -1.05
N ILE A 482 -4.67 10.81 0.14
CA ILE A 482 -5.10 9.42 0.38
C ILE A 482 -6.46 9.46 1.11
N ALA A 483 -7.47 9.99 0.42
CA ALA A 483 -8.80 10.26 0.96
C ALA A 483 -9.66 8.99 1.08
N GLY A 484 -10.69 9.05 1.94
CA GLY A 484 -11.67 7.98 2.14
C GLY A 484 -11.22 6.94 3.16
N ASN A 485 -11.37 5.65 2.79
CA ASN A 485 -11.01 4.49 3.62
C ASN A 485 -9.84 3.72 2.98
N PRO A 486 -8.61 4.25 3.10
CA PRO A 486 -7.47 3.76 2.33
C PRO A 486 -6.77 2.55 2.94
N PRO A 487 -5.97 1.82 2.14
CA PRO A 487 -4.95 0.93 2.68
C PRO A 487 -3.97 1.71 3.54
N CYS A 488 -3.44 1.08 4.59
CA CYS A 488 -2.29 1.61 5.29
C CYS A 488 -1.04 1.54 4.41
N ALA A 489 -0.03 2.35 4.72
CA ALA A 489 1.27 2.29 4.08
C ALA A 489 1.82 0.85 4.05
N ARG A 490 2.36 0.44 2.91
CA ARG A 490 2.84 -0.93 2.71
C ARG A 490 3.73 -1.04 1.47
N THR A 491 4.51 -2.10 1.42
CA THR A 491 5.33 -2.48 0.28
C THR A 491 4.92 -3.87 -0.21
N GLU A 492 5.34 -4.21 -1.43
CA GLU A 492 5.14 -5.56 -1.98
C GLU A 492 3.65 -5.96 -2.04
N LEU A 493 2.78 -4.97 -2.22
CA LEU A 493 1.36 -5.17 -2.44
C LEU A 493 1.10 -5.70 -3.85
N ALA A 494 0.03 -6.50 -3.99
CA ALA A 494 -0.55 -6.77 -5.30
C ALA A 494 -1.35 -5.53 -5.75
N TYR A 495 -1.26 -5.16 -7.02
CA TYR A 495 -2.02 -4.05 -7.59
C TYR A 495 -2.38 -4.32 -9.04
N VAL A 496 -3.51 -3.78 -9.50
CA VAL A 496 -3.90 -3.77 -10.91
C VAL A 496 -4.94 -2.67 -11.15
N TYR A 497 -4.99 -2.12 -12.36
CA TYR A 497 -6.13 -1.31 -12.79
C TYR A 497 -7.12 -2.20 -13.57
N ASN A 498 -8.37 -2.20 -13.16
CA ASN A 498 -9.43 -2.94 -13.84
C ASN A 498 -10.28 -1.96 -14.64
N GLU A 499 -10.17 -2.03 -15.97
CA GLU A 499 -10.89 -1.15 -16.90
C GLU A 499 -12.40 -1.36 -16.91
N LYS A 500 -12.90 -2.57 -16.60
CA LYS A 500 -14.35 -2.81 -16.53
C LYS A 500 -14.95 -2.22 -15.26
N LEU A 501 -14.21 -2.28 -14.15
CA LEU A 501 -14.57 -1.62 -12.90
C LEU A 501 -14.27 -0.11 -12.91
N GLN A 502 -13.36 0.34 -13.78
CA GLN A 502 -12.78 1.69 -13.76
C GLN A 502 -12.14 2.03 -12.40
N ARG A 503 -11.50 1.05 -11.76
CA ARG A 503 -10.88 1.18 -10.43
C ARG A 503 -9.50 0.57 -10.39
N ALA A 504 -8.59 1.18 -9.63
CA ALA A 504 -7.38 0.48 -9.21
C ALA A 504 -7.70 -0.39 -7.99
N ILE A 505 -7.13 -1.59 -7.95
CA ILE A 505 -7.35 -2.59 -6.91
C ILE A 505 -6.01 -2.86 -6.26
N VAL A 506 -5.99 -2.93 -4.93
CA VAL A 506 -4.80 -3.31 -4.17
C VAL A 506 -5.12 -4.39 -3.14
N PHE A 507 -4.16 -5.28 -2.89
CA PHE A 507 -4.29 -6.33 -1.88
C PHE A 507 -2.97 -6.65 -1.20
N GLY A 508 -3.07 -7.00 0.08
CA GLY A 508 -1.97 -7.59 0.83
C GLY A 508 -0.77 -6.67 0.94
N GLY A 509 0.44 -7.23 0.91
CA GLY A 509 1.69 -6.53 1.17
C GLY A 509 2.07 -6.57 2.65
N TYR A 510 3.10 -5.82 3.02
CA TYR A 510 3.51 -5.68 4.42
C TYR A 510 4.08 -4.30 4.73
N HIS A 511 4.07 -3.90 6.00
CA HIS A 511 4.63 -2.64 6.48
C HIS A 511 5.92 -2.94 7.24
N PRO A 512 7.09 -2.42 6.83
CA PRO A 512 8.39 -2.84 7.36
C PRO A 512 8.69 -2.35 8.79
N THR A 513 7.94 -1.36 9.30
CA THR A 513 8.16 -0.76 10.63
C THR A 513 6.89 -0.66 11.51
N LEU A 514 5.80 -1.34 11.11
CA LEU A 514 4.58 -1.39 11.92
C LEU A 514 4.66 -2.67 12.75
N PRO A 515 4.81 -2.59 14.08
CA PRO A 515 5.01 -3.79 14.85
C PRO A 515 3.72 -4.58 14.99
N THR A 516 3.85 -5.91 15.01
CA THR A 516 2.78 -6.85 15.35
C THR A 516 3.16 -7.57 16.65
N TYR A 517 2.27 -7.56 17.64
CA TYR A 517 2.38 -8.42 18.82
C TYR A 517 1.64 -9.73 18.60
N VAL A 518 2.26 -10.82 19.03
CA VAL A 518 1.69 -12.17 18.97
C VAL A 518 1.91 -12.84 20.29
N LEU A 519 0.82 -13.19 20.98
CA LEU A 519 0.90 -14.08 22.14
C LEU A 519 1.33 -15.46 21.65
N ASN A 520 2.49 -15.94 22.07
CA ASN A 520 2.90 -17.29 21.78
C ASN A 520 2.10 -18.25 22.67
N THR A 521 1.07 -18.88 22.12
CA THR A 521 0.20 -19.80 22.89
C THR A 521 0.93 -21.02 23.43
N THR A 522 2.11 -21.35 22.87
CA THR A 522 2.92 -22.50 23.29
C THR A 522 3.81 -22.15 24.48
N THR A 523 4.42 -20.97 24.46
CA THR A 523 5.36 -20.52 25.51
C THR A 523 4.72 -19.58 26.54
N GLY A 524 3.52 -19.08 26.25
CA GLY A 524 2.85 -18.02 27.02
C GLY A 524 3.55 -16.66 26.93
N ARG A 525 4.56 -16.49 26.05
CA ARG A 525 5.35 -15.25 25.94
C ARG A 525 4.92 -14.42 24.74
N ASP A 526 4.82 -13.11 24.94
CA ASP A 526 4.60 -12.19 23.82
C ASP A 526 5.83 -12.14 22.92
N THR A 527 5.59 -12.29 21.62
CA THR A 527 6.60 -12.09 20.58
C THR A 527 6.22 -10.84 19.80
N GLN A 528 7.17 -9.93 19.66
CA GLN A 528 7.03 -8.73 18.83
C GLN A 528 7.78 -8.94 17.52
N PHE A 529 7.09 -8.68 16.40
CA PHE A 529 7.72 -8.50 15.10
C PHE A 529 7.70 -7.01 14.76
N ASN A 530 8.76 -6.49 14.14
CA ASN A 530 8.83 -5.07 13.73
C ASN A 530 8.13 -4.80 12.39
N TYR A 531 7.36 -5.75 11.89
CA TYR A 531 6.61 -5.67 10.64
C TYR A 531 5.20 -6.23 10.81
N SER A 532 4.32 -5.86 9.89
CA SER A 532 2.93 -6.35 9.84
C SER A 532 2.56 -6.75 8.42
N TYR A 533 1.94 -7.92 8.25
CA TYR A 533 1.42 -8.39 6.96
C TYR A 533 -0.07 -8.04 6.82
N PHE A 534 -0.49 -7.84 5.58
CA PHE A 534 -1.87 -7.49 5.24
C PHE A 534 -2.51 -8.56 4.35
N GLY A 535 -3.82 -8.68 4.45
CA GLY A 535 -4.69 -9.51 3.61
C GLY A 535 -6.02 -8.81 3.30
N ASP A 536 -6.06 -7.49 3.43
CA ASP A 536 -7.20 -6.63 3.10
C ASP A 536 -7.14 -6.21 1.62
N THR A 537 -8.29 -5.85 1.06
CA THR A 537 -8.46 -5.43 -0.33
C THR A 537 -9.06 -4.03 -0.37
N PHE A 538 -8.59 -3.17 -1.27
CA PHE A 538 -9.12 -1.82 -1.45
C PHE A 538 -9.28 -1.47 -2.92
N LEU A 539 -10.22 -0.58 -3.20
CA LEU A 539 -10.43 0.04 -4.49
C LEU A 539 -10.08 1.53 -4.39
N TYR A 540 -9.41 2.05 -5.41
CA TYR A 540 -9.27 3.48 -5.63
C TYR A 540 -10.16 3.91 -6.78
N ASP A 541 -11.05 4.84 -6.47
CA ASP A 541 -11.92 5.49 -7.42
C ASP A 541 -11.24 6.73 -8.01
N VAL A 542 -10.82 6.63 -9.28
CA VAL A 542 -10.12 7.73 -9.99
C VAL A 542 -11.09 8.84 -10.38
N ALA A 543 -12.37 8.52 -10.55
CA ALA A 543 -13.43 9.45 -10.92
C ALA A 543 -14.77 8.84 -10.45
N PRO A 544 -15.24 9.20 -9.25
CA PRO A 544 -16.51 8.69 -8.75
C PRO A 544 -17.60 8.95 -9.78
N SER A 545 -18.39 7.91 -10.08
CA SER A 545 -19.55 8.03 -10.97
C SER A 545 -20.35 9.27 -10.55
N PRO A 546 -20.87 10.08 -11.49
CA PRO A 546 -21.71 11.22 -11.14
C PRO A 546 -22.88 10.73 -10.29
N SER A 547 -22.74 10.90 -8.98
CA SER A 547 -23.80 10.65 -8.02
C SER A 547 -24.92 11.68 -8.27
N PRO A 548 -26.19 11.33 -8.04
CA PRO A 548 -27.35 12.20 -8.26
C PRO A 548 -27.17 13.61 -7.66
N ASP A 549 -27.99 14.55 -8.11
CA ASP A 549 -27.90 16.03 -8.00
C ASP A 549 -27.64 16.67 -6.61
N HIS A 550 -27.37 15.87 -5.56
CA HIS A 550 -27.08 16.31 -4.19
C HIS A 550 -25.68 15.93 -3.67
N ALA A 551 -24.76 15.51 -4.55
CA ALA A 551 -23.41 15.14 -4.19
C ALA A 551 -22.53 16.36 -3.79
N THR A 552 -21.96 16.33 -2.57
CA THR A 552 -20.96 17.30 -2.11
C THR A 552 -19.66 17.19 -2.93
N PRO A 553 -18.82 18.23 -3.02
CA PRO A 553 -17.53 18.16 -3.72
C PRO A 553 -16.64 17.00 -3.26
N THR A 554 -16.63 16.70 -1.96
CA THR A 554 -15.90 15.57 -1.37
C THR A 554 -16.46 14.21 -1.82
N SER A 555 -17.78 14.08 -1.98
CA SER A 555 -18.39 12.84 -2.45
C SER A 555 -18.05 12.50 -3.91
N ARG A 556 -17.68 13.50 -4.71
CA ARG A 556 -17.23 13.36 -6.11
C ARG A 556 -15.71 13.31 -6.26
N ALA A 557 -14.95 13.47 -5.17
CA ALA A 557 -13.51 13.45 -5.21
C ALA A 557 -12.98 12.01 -5.27
N PRO A 558 -11.84 11.76 -5.96
CA PRO A 558 -11.17 10.47 -5.95
C PRO A 558 -10.87 9.99 -4.53
N LYS A 559 -11.25 8.75 -4.22
CA LYS A 559 -11.13 8.22 -2.86
C LYS A 559 -10.96 6.72 -2.83
N TRP A 560 -10.48 6.24 -1.69
CA TRP A 560 -10.34 4.82 -1.42
C TRP A 560 -11.57 4.25 -0.72
N ALA A 561 -11.92 3.02 -1.08
CA ALA A 561 -12.92 2.22 -0.39
C ALA A 561 -12.34 0.84 -0.05
N GLN A 562 -12.66 0.32 1.13
CA GLN A 562 -12.30 -1.04 1.51
C GLN A 562 -13.30 -2.04 0.92
N VAL A 563 -12.79 -3.14 0.35
CA VAL A 563 -13.63 -4.28 -0.04
C VAL A 563 -13.86 -5.16 1.18
N LEU A 564 -15.10 -5.21 1.64
CA LEU A 564 -15.54 -6.05 2.75
C LEU A 564 -15.74 -7.46 2.24
N THR A 565 -14.91 -8.39 2.70
CA THR A 565 -14.96 -9.80 2.31
C THR A 565 -15.09 -10.67 3.56
N ALA A 566 -15.95 -11.69 3.49
CA ALA A 566 -16.09 -12.68 4.56
C ALA A 566 -14.79 -13.50 4.71
N GLY A 567 -14.39 -14.15 3.63
CA GLY A 567 -13.11 -14.83 3.51
C GLY A 567 -12.13 -14.05 2.65
N PHE A 568 -10.83 -14.22 2.90
CA PHE A 568 -9.77 -13.59 2.12
C PHE A 568 -8.57 -14.54 1.97
N PRO A 569 -7.77 -14.41 0.89
CA PRO A 569 -6.49 -15.07 0.80
C PRO A 569 -5.63 -14.66 2.00
N THR A 570 -4.90 -15.60 2.59
CA THR A 570 -4.05 -15.27 3.75
C THR A 570 -3.16 -14.05 3.54
N TYR A 571 -2.88 -13.34 4.64
CA TYR A 571 -1.82 -12.34 4.74
C TYR A 571 -0.56 -12.79 4.00
N ARG A 572 -0.14 -11.97 3.05
CA ARG A 572 1.01 -12.24 2.18
C ARG A 572 1.45 -10.96 1.47
N CYS A 573 2.70 -10.94 1.06
CA CYS A 573 3.25 -9.94 0.14
C CYS A 573 3.74 -10.60 -1.15
N GLN A 574 4.10 -9.78 -2.15
CA GLN A 574 4.53 -10.18 -3.49
C GLN A 574 3.56 -11.13 -4.22
N ALA A 575 2.29 -11.12 -3.84
CA ALA A 575 1.24 -11.67 -4.69
C ALA A 575 1.11 -10.77 -5.94
N GLN A 576 0.62 -11.35 -7.03
CA GLN A 576 0.40 -10.60 -8.27
C GLN A 576 -1.09 -10.60 -8.61
N PHE A 577 -1.58 -9.44 -9.03
CA PHE A 577 -2.89 -9.31 -9.64
C PHE A 577 -2.79 -9.30 -11.16
N ALA A 578 -3.80 -9.86 -11.80
CA ALA A 578 -4.02 -9.74 -13.22
C ALA A 578 -5.52 -9.60 -13.48
N VAL A 579 -5.88 -8.82 -14.48
CA VAL A 579 -7.26 -8.65 -14.95
C VAL A 579 -7.37 -9.32 -16.30
N ASP A 580 -8.40 -10.13 -16.48
CA ASP A 580 -8.81 -10.58 -17.80
C ASP A 580 -9.53 -9.43 -18.50
N SER A 581 -8.89 -8.78 -19.48
CA SER A 581 -9.46 -7.64 -20.21
C SER A 581 -10.74 -8.00 -20.97
N THR A 582 -10.91 -9.27 -21.33
CA THR A 582 -12.10 -9.75 -22.04
C THR A 582 -13.31 -9.82 -21.10
N THR A 583 -13.12 -10.39 -19.91
CA THR A 583 -14.23 -10.66 -18.98
C THR A 583 -14.36 -9.63 -17.85
N GLY A 584 -13.33 -8.82 -17.60
CA GLY A 584 -13.24 -7.91 -16.46
C GLY A 584 -12.93 -8.61 -15.12
N LYS A 585 -12.75 -9.92 -15.11
CA LYS A 585 -12.48 -10.67 -13.87
C LYS A 585 -11.06 -10.39 -13.36
N THR A 586 -10.95 -10.19 -12.05
CA THR A 586 -9.68 -9.93 -11.37
C THR A 586 -9.20 -11.19 -10.66
N TYR A 587 -7.96 -11.60 -10.91
CA TYR A 587 -7.36 -12.77 -10.29
C TYR A 587 -6.10 -12.42 -9.50
N MET A 588 -5.83 -13.20 -8.46
CA MET A 588 -4.61 -13.19 -7.68
C MET A 588 -3.89 -14.52 -7.81
N PHE A 589 -2.57 -14.47 -7.96
CA PHE A 589 -1.73 -15.65 -7.83
C PHE A 589 -0.60 -15.41 -6.83
N GLY A 590 -0.26 -16.48 -6.09
CA GLY A 590 0.99 -16.62 -5.35
C GLY A 590 1.23 -15.63 -4.21
N GLY A 591 2.50 -15.24 -4.04
CA GLY A 591 3.00 -14.41 -2.95
C GLY A 591 3.58 -15.24 -1.82
N TRP A 592 3.97 -14.58 -0.73
CA TRP A 592 4.62 -15.25 0.40
C TRP A 592 4.42 -14.52 1.73
N THR A 593 4.79 -15.17 2.83
CA THR A 593 4.84 -14.58 4.16
C THR A 593 6.03 -15.13 4.95
N ASN A 594 6.71 -14.26 5.70
CA ASN A 594 7.57 -14.67 6.80
C ASN A 594 6.71 -15.06 7.98
N ASN A 595 7.05 -16.18 8.60
CA ASN A 595 6.32 -16.78 9.70
C ASN A 595 4.89 -17.20 9.35
N GLN A 596 4.52 -18.36 9.85
CA GLN A 596 3.11 -18.61 10.08
C GLN A 596 2.67 -17.57 11.10
N TYR A 597 1.69 -16.74 10.74
CA TYR A 597 0.87 -15.91 11.62
C TYR A 597 0.11 -16.74 12.70
N ILE A 598 0.57 -17.97 12.96
CA ILE A 598 0.09 -19.00 13.86
C ILE A 598 1.27 -19.36 14.80
N PRO A 599 1.20 -19.02 16.09
CA PRO A 599 2.29 -19.18 17.06
C PRO A 599 2.56 -20.65 17.51
N THR A 600 2.41 -21.61 16.60
CA THR A 600 2.50 -23.05 16.92
C THR A 600 3.87 -23.67 16.67
N HIS A 601 4.81 -22.96 16.02
CA HIS A 601 6.13 -23.49 15.69
C HIS A 601 7.26 -22.69 16.34
N THR A 602 8.29 -23.40 16.80
CA THR A 602 9.51 -22.85 17.39
C THR A 602 10.53 -22.37 16.36
N GLN A 603 10.36 -22.71 15.07
CA GLN A 603 11.26 -22.32 13.98
C GLN A 603 10.55 -21.39 13.00
N MET A 604 11.20 -20.27 12.66
CA MET A 604 10.72 -19.32 11.65
C MET A 604 10.86 -19.95 10.27
N MET A 605 9.73 -20.25 9.62
CA MET A 605 9.69 -20.74 8.24
C MET A 605 8.93 -19.76 7.36
N SER A 606 9.57 -19.29 6.29
CA SER A 606 8.92 -18.55 5.21
C SER A 606 8.09 -19.51 4.35
N ARG A 607 6.94 -19.04 3.84
CA ARG A 607 6.07 -19.84 2.98
C ARG A 607 5.64 -19.03 1.76
N SER A 608 5.93 -19.56 0.58
CA SER A 608 5.33 -19.08 -0.66
C SER A 608 4.03 -19.82 -0.97
N PHE A 609 3.17 -19.19 -1.75
CA PHE A 609 1.85 -19.69 -2.12
C PHE A 609 1.77 -19.90 -3.64
N GLY A 610 0.99 -20.89 -4.06
CA GLY A 610 0.74 -21.24 -5.46
C GLY A 610 -0.75 -21.41 -5.75
N ASP A 611 -1.59 -20.76 -4.96
CA ASP A 611 -3.04 -20.73 -5.10
C ASP A 611 -3.48 -19.61 -6.06
N VAL A 612 -4.61 -19.84 -6.73
CA VAL A 612 -5.28 -18.87 -7.60
C VAL A 612 -6.59 -18.47 -6.94
N TRP A 613 -6.85 -17.17 -6.89
CA TRP A 613 -8.07 -16.60 -6.34
C TRP A 613 -8.71 -15.63 -7.33
N GLU A 614 -10.03 -15.59 -7.37
CA GLU A 614 -10.82 -14.60 -8.10
C GLU A 614 -11.41 -13.61 -7.09
N LEU A 615 -11.21 -12.32 -7.34
CA LEU A 615 -11.88 -11.25 -6.62
C LEU A 615 -13.19 -10.91 -7.33
N ARG A 616 -14.29 -10.98 -6.58
CA ARG A 616 -15.62 -10.54 -7.00
C ARG A 616 -16.02 -9.34 -6.18
N VAL A 617 -16.53 -8.30 -6.83
CA VAL A 617 -16.86 -7.01 -6.21
C VAL A 617 -18.28 -6.63 -6.57
N ASP A 618 -19.07 -6.21 -5.59
CA ASP A 618 -20.46 -5.76 -5.74
C ASP A 618 -20.54 -4.38 -6.40
N LEU A 619 -20.05 -4.31 -7.64
CA LEU A 619 -20.05 -3.17 -8.54
C LEU A 619 -20.28 -3.67 -9.97
N PRO A 620 -20.78 -2.82 -10.89
CA PRO A 620 -20.91 -3.16 -12.30
C PRO A 620 -19.56 -3.64 -12.87
N GLY A 621 -19.56 -4.82 -13.51
CA GLY A 621 -18.34 -5.44 -14.04
C GLY A 621 -17.48 -6.19 -13.01
N GLY A 622 -17.89 -6.24 -11.74
CA GLY A 622 -17.16 -6.92 -10.67
C GLY A 622 -17.51 -8.39 -10.46
N ASN A 623 -18.36 -8.97 -11.30
CA ASN A 623 -18.72 -10.40 -11.29
C ASN A 623 -19.22 -10.91 -9.92
N PHE A 624 -20.03 -10.13 -9.21
CA PHE A 624 -20.59 -10.48 -7.90
C PHE A 624 -21.90 -11.29 -7.97
N GLU A 625 -22.49 -11.39 -9.15
CA GLU A 625 -23.71 -12.16 -9.39
C GLU A 625 -23.51 -13.63 -8.98
N GLY A 626 -24.44 -14.17 -8.19
CA GLY A 626 -24.40 -15.55 -7.70
C GLY A 626 -23.46 -15.81 -6.51
N VAL A 627 -22.86 -14.77 -5.91
CA VAL A 627 -22.12 -14.91 -4.65
C VAL A 627 -23.09 -15.14 -3.48
N ASP A 628 -22.95 -16.28 -2.80
CA ASP A 628 -23.66 -16.58 -1.55
C ASP A 628 -22.89 -16.00 -0.35
N VAL A 629 -23.21 -14.75 -0.02
CA VAL A 629 -22.57 -14.00 1.06
C VAL A 629 -22.82 -14.64 2.44
N GLU A 630 -23.97 -15.30 2.63
CA GLU A 630 -24.32 -15.93 3.91
C GLU A 630 -23.49 -17.20 4.13
N GLU A 631 -23.39 -18.05 3.11
CA GLU A 631 -22.55 -19.24 3.16
C GLU A 631 -21.07 -18.87 3.28
N GLU A 632 -20.59 -17.86 2.53
CA GLU A 632 -19.23 -17.35 2.72
C GLU A 632 -19.00 -16.84 4.14
N GLY A 633 -19.94 -16.10 4.71
CA GLY A 633 -19.89 -15.65 6.11
C GLY A 633 -19.81 -16.82 7.09
N ARG A 634 -20.57 -17.90 6.85
CA ARG A 634 -20.58 -19.11 7.68
C ARG A 634 -19.23 -19.85 7.59
N VAL A 635 -18.68 -19.98 6.38
CA VAL A 635 -17.38 -20.61 6.11
C VAL A 635 -16.24 -19.75 6.66
N ALA A 636 -16.33 -18.43 6.55
CA ALA A 636 -15.35 -17.47 7.03
C ALA A 636 -15.24 -17.41 8.56
N ARG A 637 -16.34 -17.62 9.30
CA ARG A 637 -16.33 -17.69 10.78
C ARG A 637 -15.53 -18.88 11.33
N ALA A 638 -15.32 -19.93 10.53
CA ALA A 638 -14.32 -20.95 10.85
C ALA A 638 -12.89 -20.37 10.90
N GLY A 639 -12.73 -19.17 10.33
CA GLY A 639 -11.54 -18.34 10.27
C GLY A 639 -10.63 -18.76 9.13
N PRO A 640 -9.80 -17.84 8.61
CA PRO A 640 -8.62 -18.21 7.83
C PRO A 640 -7.60 -19.01 8.63
N TRP A 641 -7.89 -19.37 9.88
CA TRP A 641 -7.01 -20.08 10.82
C TRP A 641 -7.32 -21.57 10.94
N GLN A 642 -8.53 -21.99 10.59
CA GLN A 642 -8.76 -23.39 10.25
C GLN A 642 -8.20 -23.60 8.86
N ARG A 643 -6.86 -23.74 8.81
CA ARG A 643 -6.15 -23.99 7.58
C ARG A 643 -6.00 -25.46 7.36
N CYS A 644 -6.20 -25.84 6.10
CA CYS A 644 -5.77 -27.12 5.65
C CYS A 644 -4.26 -27.19 5.82
N TRP A 645 -3.78 -28.15 6.60
CA TRP A 645 -2.36 -28.36 6.88
C TRP A 645 -1.54 -28.45 5.59
N ALA A 646 -2.05 -29.17 4.59
CA ALA A 646 -1.37 -29.33 3.31
C ALA A 646 -1.43 -28.08 2.42
N CYS A 647 -2.62 -27.58 2.08
CA CYS A 647 -2.77 -26.55 1.06
C CYS A 647 -2.99 -25.12 1.58
N ALA A 648 -3.03 -24.94 2.91
CA ALA A 648 -3.35 -23.69 3.60
C ALA A 648 -4.68 -23.03 3.22
N ALA A 649 -5.56 -23.73 2.48
CA ALA A 649 -6.92 -23.25 2.26
C ALA A 649 -7.57 -22.95 3.61
N ALA A 650 -8.35 -21.87 3.67
CA ALA A 650 -9.18 -21.50 4.80
C ALA A 650 -10.58 -22.09 4.64
N GLY A 651 -11.17 -22.66 5.70
CA GLY A 651 -12.53 -23.18 5.64
C GLY A 651 -12.88 -24.20 6.73
N PRO A 652 -14.10 -24.76 6.70
CA PRO A 652 -14.62 -25.71 7.68
C PRO A 652 -14.01 -27.10 7.45
N TRP A 653 -12.78 -27.25 7.87
CA TRP A 653 -11.99 -28.44 7.62
C TRP A 653 -12.14 -29.48 8.71
N LYS A 654 -12.02 -30.76 8.33
CA LYS A 654 -12.07 -31.84 9.30
C LYS A 654 -10.82 -31.79 10.17
N LYS A 655 -11.01 -31.73 11.48
CA LYS A 655 -9.94 -31.90 12.46
C LYS A 655 -9.30 -33.27 12.26
N CYS A 656 -7.98 -33.33 12.43
CA CYS A 656 -7.28 -34.60 12.50
C CYS A 656 -7.81 -35.44 13.68
N GLY A 657 -8.40 -36.59 13.38
CA GLY A 657 -8.88 -37.55 14.37
C GLY A 657 -7.79 -38.40 15.03
N GLY A 658 -6.51 -38.08 14.81
CA GLY A 658 -5.38 -38.80 15.42
C GLY A 658 -5.04 -38.33 16.84
N THR A 659 -3.94 -38.85 17.39
CA THR A 659 -3.48 -38.55 18.75
C THR A 659 -3.11 -37.07 18.99
N CYS A 660 -3.02 -36.27 17.93
CA CYS A 660 -2.84 -34.82 18.04
C CYS A 660 -4.10 -34.06 18.48
N LYS A 661 -5.24 -34.75 18.68
CA LYS A 661 -6.50 -34.18 19.19
C LYS A 661 -7.02 -32.99 18.37
N GLY A 662 -6.93 -33.10 17.04
CA GLY A 662 -7.40 -32.03 16.15
C GLY A 662 -6.51 -30.79 16.10
N ARG A 663 -5.21 -30.91 16.43
CA ARG A 663 -4.23 -29.81 16.28
C ARG A 663 -4.10 -29.29 14.85
N VAL A 664 -4.42 -30.10 13.85
CA VAL A 664 -4.40 -29.69 12.44
C VAL A 664 -5.73 -30.02 11.77
N PHE A 665 -5.99 -29.35 10.65
CA PHE A 665 -7.19 -29.53 9.86
C PHE A 665 -6.83 -29.91 8.42
N PHE A 666 -7.74 -30.56 7.71
CA PHE A 666 -7.57 -30.86 6.28
C PHE A 666 -8.85 -30.53 5.52
N CYS A 667 -8.73 -29.79 4.41
CA CYS A 667 -9.88 -29.40 3.60
C CYS A 667 -10.53 -30.56 2.84
N GLY A 668 -9.86 -31.70 2.77
CA GLY A 668 -10.39 -32.90 2.12
C GLY A 668 -9.41 -34.06 2.17
N THR A 669 -9.84 -35.20 1.65
CA THR A 669 -9.08 -36.45 1.67
C THR A 669 -7.75 -36.35 0.91
N ALA A 670 -7.72 -35.59 -0.18
CA ALA A 670 -6.50 -35.37 -0.96
C ALA A 670 -5.43 -34.65 -0.13
N CYS A 671 -5.79 -33.50 0.46
CA CYS A 671 -4.90 -32.76 1.35
C CYS A 671 -4.55 -33.54 2.63
N PHE A 672 -5.48 -34.34 3.16
CA PHE A 672 -5.19 -35.26 4.26
C PHE A 672 -4.06 -36.20 3.87
N ARG A 673 -4.19 -36.93 2.75
CA ARG A 673 -3.18 -37.88 2.27
C ARG A 673 -1.83 -37.20 2.00
N GLU A 674 -1.85 -36.04 1.36
CA GLU A 674 -0.66 -35.26 1.01
C GLU A 674 0.09 -34.76 2.26
N GLY A 675 -0.61 -34.06 3.15
CA GLY A 675 0.00 -33.46 4.34
C GLY A 675 0.22 -34.45 5.48
N TRP A 676 -0.27 -35.70 5.37
CA TRP A 676 -0.23 -36.67 6.46
C TRP A 676 1.19 -36.98 6.91
N ALA A 677 2.11 -37.19 5.97
CA ALA A 677 3.49 -37.56 6.29
C ALA A 677 4.22 -36.43 7.04
N GLU A 678 4.08 -35.19 6.57
CA GLU A 678 4.61 -34.01 7.22
C GLU A 678 3.97 -33.79 8.59
N HIS A 679 2.63 -33.87 8.68
CA HIS A 679 1.88 -33.75 9.93
C HIS A 679 2.33 -34.76 10.97
N LYS A 680 2.50 -36.04 10.58
CA LYS A 680 3.00 -37.10 11.47
C LYS A 680 4.39 -36.79 11.99
N ARG A 681 5.31 -36.29 11.16
CA ARG A 681 6.65 -35.88 11.60
C ARG A 681 6.60 -34.67 12.54
N ALA A 682 5.89 -33.62 12.13
CA ALA A 682 5.83 -32.35 12.84
C ALA A 682 5.15 -32.47 14.21
N HIS A 683 4.05 -33.23 14.30
CA HIS A 683 3.22 -33.31 15.51
C HIS A 683 3.29 -34.66 16.22
N LYS A 684 4.14 -35.59 15.76
CA LYS A 684 4.24 -36.97 16.27
C LYS A 684 2.86 -37.66 16.33
N CYS A 685 1.97 -37.31 15.40
CA CYS A 685 0.59 -37.80 15.37
C CYS A 685 0.53 -39.28 14.96
N ARG A 686 -0.34 -40.05 15.62
CA ARG A 686 -0.63 -41.45 15.33
C ARG A 686 -2.13 -41.62 15.09
N LYS A 687 -2.53 -42.71 14.43
CA LYS A 687 -3.94 -43.09 14.35
C LYS A 687 -4.44 -43.30 15.79
N ALA A 688 -5.52 -42.62 16.17
CA ALA A 688 -6.12 -42.76 17.49
C ALA A 688 -6.79 -44.12 17.64
#